data_AF-A0A955PBM0-F1
#
_entry.id   AF-A0A955PBM0-F1
#
_cell.length_a   1.000
_cell.length_b   1.000
_cell.length_c   1.000
_cell.angle_alpha   90.00
_cell.angle_beta   90.00
_cell.angle_gamma   90.00
#
_symmetry.space_group_name_H-M   'P 1'
#
loop_
_entity.id
_entity.type
_entity.pdbx_description
1 polymer ?
#
loop_
_entity_poly.entity_id
_entity_poly.type
_entity_poly.pdbx_seq_one_letter_code
_entity_poly.pdbx_strand_id
1 'polypeptide(L)'
;MRGARHSFIGFFLVGIFCSLQTAESEDTDLQPLLRSEVLAQEARSLTHLDEINPYAFGLHSAKLTTPQWIGEEGVESAVVLSIDDLSDATKYENYLRPILNRLKEIDGRAGMTITANRPKPDEPLIQKWLEEGVSIEAHTTKHACPMLCKSDLAENKADYDQCVDLLFSIPNNEPVGFRVPCCDSMNATSPCFFAELFGKTTPNGNFLTLDSSVFTIFTPDDPALPKDLVEEPDGRGRFQKYVPEDRGFVNSIENYPYPYTIGNFCWELPGVMPSDWNAFHFHEAYNPYTVEDLQSAIDITAIKQGLFTLVFHPHGWIRNDQIVSLIDHAVFHHGNKIKFLSFKEVSDRLTENLLLGQSIRNEKGEDNGVRILDLNGDGFMDVVIGNDNLRITRVWNPEKNEWIDFSFPVSFHSVDGDGNRFSNGIRFGIFGENSQVGFLYANGNESRGWLFDGSEWVEEKDLVPAAQGFVTATGGKDTGVRLIDLNGDGSTELLNGWPNAGQVFVWKSEKWESLPFSLPKNVQIVDNQGGDFGTRFVDLDDDLDLDLVCSNEKESVVYLFQDMETGWGDAILDEKPGSEDALPLIARDGTNNGAWFHSRALWVNNENTDQLENKVAKKTFNEMLRDARLPSKSKEAALKSIHTRPGFEVELVAAEPFVKDPVAYSWGPDGKLWVVEMADYPEGIDNEGKPGGRVRYLEDADRDGDYDRSTLFLDGLTFPNGILPWHDGVLITSAPDILYAEDTDGDGKADRKETLYTGFGNINEQHLINGLRWGLDNWVYCANGDSGGDIRSLKTGKTVELRGRDLRLKPDEGLLE
;
A
#
# COMPACT_ATOMS: atom_id res chain seq x y z
N MET A 1 35.01 22.21 22.90
CA MET A 1 33.99 21.14 23.04
C MET A 1 32.87 21.44 22.07
N ARG A 2 32.29 20.39 21.48
CA ARG A 2 31.31 20.36 20.36
C ARG A 2 31.94 20.44 18.96
N GLY A 3 32.31 19.26 18.46
CA GLY A 3 32.44 18.98 17.05
C GLY A 3 31.06 18.83 16.42
N ALA A 4 30.87 19.43 15.25
CA ALA A 4 29.76 19.19 14.36
C ALA A 4 30.16 18.07 13.41
N ARG A 5 29.52 16.90 13.55
CA ARG A 5 29.54 15.84 12.52
C ARG A 5 28.80 16.39 11.30
N HIS A 6 29.48 16.42 10.16
CA HIS A 6 28.86 16.72 8.87
C HIS A 6 28.20 15.43 8.39
N SER A 7 26.87 15.44 8.29
CA SER A 7 26.12 14.43 7.57
C SER A 7 26.09 14.85 6.11
N PHE A 8 26.58 13.97 5.24
CA PHE A 8 26.59 14.14 3.79
C PHE A 8 25.17 13.95 3.26
N ILE A 9 24.65 14.93 2.53
CA ILE A 9 23.47 14.78 1.66
C ILE A 9 23.99 15.05 0.25
N GLY A 10 24.08 14.00 -0.56
CA GLY A 10 24.30 14.14 -1.99
C GLY A 10 23.03 14.71 -2.61
N PHE A 11 23.14 15.86 -3.27
CA PHE A 11 22.06 16.39 -4.10
C PHE A 11 22.04 15.59 -5.40
N PHE A 12 21.11 14.64 -5.53
CA PHE A 12 20.70 14.11 -6.82
C PHE A 12 19.61 15.03 -7.39
N LEU A 13 19.81 15.51 -8.61
CA LEU A 13 18.82 16.32 -9.33
C LEU A 13 17.78 15.37 -9.92
N VAL A 14 16.72 15.07 -9.16
CA VAL A 14 15.47 14.58 -9.76
C VAL A 14 14.83 15.80 -10.45
N GLY A 15 14.97 15.90 -11.77
CA GLY A 15 14.27 16.89 -12.56
C GLY A 15 12.78 16.57 -12.58
N ILE A 16 12.02 17.01 -11.58
CA ILE A 16 10.56 16.88 -11.54
C ILE A 16 9.98 17.92 -12.51
N PHE A 17 9.28 17.46 -13.55
CA PHE A 17 8.55 18.33 -14.47
C PHE A 17 7.17 18.69 -13.92
N CYS A 18 6.75 19.92 -14.21
CA CYS A 18 5.37 20.37 -14.03
C CYS A 18 4.88 20.86 -15.38
N SER A 19 4.25 19.97 -16.14
CA SER A 19 3.55 20.30 -17.38
C SER A 19 2.11 20.70 -17.04
N LEU A 20 1.70 21.93 -17.42
CA LEU A 20 0.28 22.28 -17.55
C LEU A 20 -0.13 21.89 -18.96
N GLN A 21 -0.49 20.64 -19.20
CA GLN A 21 -1.02 20.19 -20.47
C GLN A 21 -2.49 20.59 -20.60
N THR A 22 -2.80 21.43 -21.60
CA THR A 22 -4.15 21.53 -22.15
C THR A 22 -4.34 20.41 -23.16
N ALA A 23 -5.36 19.58 -22.93
CA ALA A 23 -5.70 18.39 -23.70
C ALA A 23 -5.76 18.58 -25.23
N GLU A 24 -5.13 17.66 -25.96
CA GLU A 24 -5.64 16.97 -27.17
C GLU A 24 -4.50 16.21 -27.86
N SER A 25 -4.34 14.90 -27.59
CA SER A 25 -3.92 13.90 -28.58
C SER A 25 -4.07 12.49 -28.01
N GLU A 26 -4.86 11.66 -28.70
CA GLU A 26 -4.86 10.20 -28.57
C GLU A 26 -3.57 9.67 -29.23
N ASP A 27 -2.64 9.08 -28.47
CA ASP A 27 -1.74 8.05 -28.97
C ASP A 27 -1.19 7.19 -27.82
N THR A 28 -0.89 5.94 -28.16
CA THR A 28 -0.76 4.76 -27.30
C THR A 28 0.38 4.81 -26.28
N ASP A 29 0.04 4.42 -25.05
CA ASP A 29 0.75 4.71 -23.81
C ASP A 29 1.54 3.48 -23.30
N LEU A 30 2.88 3.50 -23.43
CA LEU A 30 3.78 2.47 -22.86
C LEU A 30 4.16 2.76 -21.38
N GLN A 31 3.93 3.98 -20.91
CA GLN A 31 4.31 4.45 -19.56
C GLN A 31 3.27 4.11 -18.48
N PRO A 32 1.94 4.20 -18.73
CA PRO A 32 0.93 3.60 -17.86
C PRO A 32 1.13 2.10 -17.72
N LEU A 33 1.65 1.43 -18.76
CA LEU A 33 1.96 -0.01 -18.72
C LEU A 33 3.00 -0.33 -17.63
N LEU A 34 4.15 0.36 -17.57
CA LEU A 34 5.16 0.15 -16.52
C LEU A 34 4.65 0.44 -15.11
N ARG A 35 3.92 1.54 -14.90
CA ARG A 35 3.30 1.85 -13.61
C ARG A 35 2.18 0.84 -13.28
N SER A 36 1.44 0.36 -14.27
CA SER A 36 0.38 -0.63 -14.09
C SER A 36 0.91 -2.04 -13.82
N GLU A 37 2.04 -2.44 -14.40
CA GLU A 37 2.66 -3.76 -14.19
C GLU A 37 3.18 -3.89 -12.76
N VAL A 38 3.83 -2.85 -12.23
CA VAL A 38 4.33 -2.81 -10.83
C VAL A 38 3.18 -2.66 -9.81
N LEU A 39 2.14 -1.89 -10.11
CA LEU A 39 0.96 -1.81 -9.25
C LEU A 39 0.11 -3.09 -9.30
N ALA A 40 0.07 -3.78 -10.45
CA ALA A 40 -0.53 -5.11 -10.61
C ALA A 40 0.24 -6.22 -9.88
N GLN A 41 1.47 -5.92 -9.43
CA GLN A 41 2.29 -6.85 -8.67
C GLN A 41 2.05 -6.75 -7.17
N GLU A 42 2.01 -5.54 -6.60
CA GLU A 42 1.51 -5.33 -5.22
C GLU A 42 0.07 -5.85 -5.06
N ALA A 43 -0.74 -5.70 -6.10
CA ALA A 43 -2.10 -6.23 -6.21
C ALA A 43 -2.22 -7.75 -6.03
N ARG A 44 -1.17 -8.49 -6.41
CA ARG A 44 -1.16 -9.96 -6.52
C ARG A 44 -0.39 -10.66 -5.42
N SER A 45 0.17 -9.91 -4.46
CA SER A 45 0.78 -10.53 -3.28
C SER A 45 -0.21 -11.45 -2.56
N LEU A 46 0.24 -12.65 -2.19
CA LEU A 46 -0.57 -13.65 -1.49
C LEU A 46 -0.26 -13.74 0.02
N THR A 47 0.52 -12.79 0.55
CA THR A 47 0.98 -12.77 1.94
C THR A 47 -0.17 -12.64 2.95
N HIS A 48 -1.30 -12.05 2.57
CA HIS A 48 -2.50 -11.93 3.42
C HIS A 48 -3.07 -13.30 3.84
N LEU A 49 -2.75 -14.38 3.12
CA LEU A 49 -3.15 -15.74 3.48
C LEU A 49 -2.35 -16.30 4.67
N ASP A 50 -1.17 -15.74 4.94
CA ASP A 50 -0.24 -16.22 5.97
C ASP A 50 -0.15 -15.26 7.18
N GLU A 51 -0.85 -14.12 7.13
CA GLU A 51 -0.79 -13.06 8.14
C GLU A 51 -2.15 -12.64 8.69
N ILE A 52 -2.14 -12.05 9.89
CA ILE A 52 -3.28 -11.34 10.46
C ILE A 52 -3.01 -9.85 10.26
N ASN A 53 -3.42 -9.32 9.12
CA ASN A 53 -3.27 -7.91 8.79
C ASN A 53 -4.61 -7.31 8.30
N PRO A 54 -5.28 -6.47 9.12
CA PRO A 54 -6.53 -5.83 8.71
C PRO A 54 -6.36 -4.76 7.63
N TYR A 55 -5.12 -4.35 7.32
CA TYR A 55 -4.80 -3.26 6.39
C TYR A 55 -4.10 -3.76 5.12
N ALA A 56 -4.22 -5.05 4.80
CA ALA A 56 -3.55 -5.66 3.65
C ALA A 56 -4.16 -5.32 2.28
N PHE A 57 -5.33 -4.68 2.26
CA PHE A 57 -6.12 -4.44 1.04
C PHE A 57 -6.21 -2.95 0.71
N GLY A 58 -6.17 -2.60 -0.57
CA GLY A 58 -6.23 -1.22 -1.06
C GLY A 58 -6.58 -1.13 -2.54
N LEU A 59 -6.35 0.02 -3.16
CA LEU A 59 -6.71 0.33 -4.56
C LEU A 59 -6.34 -0.77 -5.56
N HIS A 60 -5.19 -1.40 -5.38
CA HIS A 60 -4.64 -2.37 -6.33
C HIS A 60 -5.07 -3.80 -6.07
N SER A 61 -5.54 -4.14 -4.87
CA SER A 61 -5.95 -5.51 -4.55
C SER A 61 -7.10 -6.01 -5.45
N ALA A 62 -7.10 -7.32 -5.75
CA ALA A 62 -8.19 -7.93 -6.50
C ALA A 62 -9.54 -7.77 -5.79
N LYS A 63 -10.63 -7.64 -6.54
CA LYS A 63 -11.93 -7.18 -6.05
C LYS A 63 -12.83 -8.35 -5.69
N LEU A 64 -13.53 -8.26 -4.56
CA LEU A 64 -14.67 -9.14 -4.24
C LEU A 64 -15.98 -8.34 -4.42
N THR A 65 -16.37 -8.15 -5.67
CA THR A 65 -17.54 -7.37 -6.08
C THR A 65 -18.85 -7.98 -5.57
N THR A 66 -19.89 -7.17 -5.41
CA THR A 66 -21.21 -7.62 -4.95
C THR A 66 -21.80 -8.76 -5.79
N PRO A 67 -21.72 -8.75 -7.14
CA PRO A 67 -22.22 -9.85 -7.95
C PRO A 67 -21.60 -11.22 -7.64
N GLN A 68 -20.37 -11.27 -7.13
CA GLN A 68 -19.69 -12.53 -6.77
C GLN A 68 -20.37 -13.28 -5.61
N TRP A 69 -21.04 -12.56 -4.70
CA TRP A 69 -21.57 -13.16 -3.46
C TRP A 69 -23.06 -12.87 -3.20
N ILE A 70 -23.67 -11.90 -3.89
CA ILE A 70 -25.05 -11.48 -3.58
C ILE A 70 -26.10 -12.57 -3.88
N GLY A 71 -25.90 -13.36 -4.94
CA GLY A 71 -26.83 -14.42 -5.37
C GLY A 71 -28.15 -13.91 -5.99
N GLU A 72 -28.28 -12.61 -6.25
CA GLU A 72 -29.46 -11.98 -6.85
C GLU A 72 -29.09 -11.34 -8.21
N GLU A 73 -29.70 -11.81 -9.30
CA GLU A 73 -29.44 -11.28 -10.65
C GLU A 73 -29.81 -9.80 -10.75
N GLY A 74 -28.90 -8.98 -11.32
CA GLY A 74 -29.10 -7.55 -11.53
C GLY A 74 -28.77 -6.67 -10.32
N VAL A 75 -28.40 -7.24 -9.17
CA VAL A 75 -27.84 -6.48 -8.05
C VAL A 75 -26.35 -6.30 -8.27
N GLU A 76 -25.91 -5.04 -8.35
CA GLU A 76 -24.52 -4.66 -8.61
C GLU A 76 -23.82 -4.12 -7.36
N SER A 77 -24.57 -3.67 -6.36
CA SER A 77 -24.01 -3.12 -5.11
C SER A 77 -24.92 -3.37 -3.91
N ALA A 78 -24.34 -3.36 -2.72
CA ALA A 78 -25.06 -3.51 -1.46
C ALA A 78 -24.81 -2.33 -0.52
N VAL A 79 -25.81 -2.04 0.31
CA VAL A 79 -25.78 -1.01 1.35
C VAL A 79 -26.10 -1.66 2.70
N VAL A 80 -25.22 -1.46 3.67
CA VAL A 80 -25.45 -1.80 5.07
C VAL A 80 -25.53 -0.51 5.87
N LEU A 81 -26.67 -0.31 6.52
CA LEU A 81 -26.86 0.75 7.50
C LEU A 81 -26.66 0.13 8.88
N SER A 82 -25.67 0.62 9.64
CA SER A 82 -25.34 0.10 10.96
C SER A 82 -25.33 1.20 12.01
N ILE A 83 -26.03 0.96 13.12
CA ILE A 83 -26.11 1.88 14.26
C ILE A 83 -25.43 1.28 15.49
N ASP A 84 -24.64 2.09 16.20
CA ASP A 84 -23.87 1.64 17.36
C ASP A 84 -24.48 2.06 18.70
N ASP A 85 -23.92 1.51 19.78
CA ASP A 85 -24.18 1.88 21.18
C ASP A 85 -25.56 1.56 21.76
N LEU A 86 -26.22 0.49 21.30
CA LEU A 86 -27.53 0.11 21.84
C LEU A 86 -27.49 -0.04 23.36
N SER A 87 -28.12 0.93 24.02
CA SER A 87 -28.17 1.09 25.48
C SER A 87 -29.59 1.34 26.00
N ASP A 88 -30.46 1.96 25.20
CA ASP A 88 -31.89 2.16 25.47
C ASP A 88 -32.72 1.82 24.23
N ALA A 89 -33.38 0.66 24.25
CA ALA A 89 -34.15 0.18 23.11
C ALA A 89 -35.28 1.13 22.68
N THR A 90 -35.90 1.88 23.60
CA THR A 90 -36.99 2.81 23.25
C THR A 90 -36.47 4.04 22.52
N LYS A 91 -35.32 4.58 22.97
CA LYS A 91 -34.65 5.70 22.28
C LYS A 91 -34.31 5.30 20.84
N TYR A 92 -33.73 4.12 20.67
CA TYR A 92 -33.33 3.59 19.36
C TYR A 92 -34.55 3.34 18.48
N GLU A 93 -35.61 2.71 19.00
CA GLU A 93 -36.85 2.48 18.26
C GLU A 93 -37.43 3.78 17.70
N ASN A 94 -37.50 4.84 18.50
CA ASN A 94 -38.06 6.13 18.05
C ASN A 94 -37.22 6.76 16.93
N TYR A 95 -35.90 6.65 17.01
CA TYR A 95 -35.01 7.17 15.99
C TYR A 95 -35.08 6.35 14.70
N LEU A 96 -35.02 5.02 14.83
CA LEU A 96 -34.93 4.07 13.72
C LEU A 96 -36.25 3.83 12.99
N ARG A 97 -37.40 4.02 13.64
CA ARG A 97 -38.70 3.64 13.07
C ARG A 97 -38.96 4.19 11.65
N PRO A 98 -38.69 5.47 11.32
CA PRO A 98 -38.83 5.95 9.95
C PRO A 98 -37.91 5.24 8.95
N ILE A 99 -36.67 4.95 9.35
CA ILE A 99 -35.66 4.26 8.53
C ILE A 99 -36.12 2.82 8.26
N LEU A 100 -36.48 2.07 9.31
CA LEU A 100 -36.97 0.69 9.21
C LEU A 100 -38.23 0.57 8.36
N ASN A 101 -39.16 1.53 8.48
CA ASN A 101 -40.36 1.53 7.64
C ASN A 101 -40.01 1.76 6.18
N ARG A 102 -39.09 2.69 5.88
CA ARG A 102 -38.67 2.95 4.50
C ARG A 102 -37.99 1.73 3.86
N LEU A 103 -37.11 1.05 4.60
CA LEU A 103 -36.48 -0.19 4.12
C LEU A 103 -37.52 -1.28 3.82
N LYS A 104 -38.51 -1.47 4.69
CA LYS A 104 -39.61 -2.43 4.48
C LYS A 104 -40.48 -2.10 3.27
N GLU A 105 -40.64 -0.82 2.93
CA GLU A 105 -41.35 -0.43 1.70
C GLU A 105 -40.61 -0.84 0.43
N ILE A 106 -39.28 -0.98 0.50
CA ILE A 106 -38.42 -1.35 -0.63
C ILE A 106 -38.39 -2.87 -0.81
N ASP A 107 -37.98 -3.60 0.24
CA ASP A 107 -37.67 -5.05 0.15
C ASP A 107 -38.58 -5.92 1.04
N GLY A 108 -39.60 -5.36 1.70
CA GLY A 108 -40.49 -6.08 2.62
C GLY A 108 -39.88 -6.41 3.99
N ARG A 109 -38.59 -6.13 4.16
CA ARG A 109 -37.79 -6.31 5.38
C ARG A 109 -36.93 -5.07 5.66
N ALA A 110 -36.42 -4.94 6.87
CA ALA A 110 -35.53 -3.86 7.26
C ALA A 110 -34.08 -4.37 7.39
N GLY A 111 -33.39 -4.50 6.25
CA GLY A 111 -31.97 -4.85 6.21
C GLY A 111 -31.12 -3.75 6.86
N MET A 112 -30.83 -3.92 8.14
CA MET A 112 -30.09 -2.96 8.97
C MET A 112 -29.43 -3.71 10.13
N THR A 113 -28.35 -3.16 10.64
CA THR A 113 -27.60 -3.73 11.77
C THR A 113 -27.68 -2.81 12.99
N ILE A 114 -27.80 -3.38 14.18
CA ILE A 114 -27.61 -2.69 15.46
C ILE A 114 -26.47 -3.36 16.22
N THR A 115 -25.37 -2.65 16.50
CA THR A 115 -24.34 -3.15 17.40
C THR A 115 -24.68 -2.76 18.84
N ALA A 116 -24.50 -3.69 19.78
CA ALA A 116 -25.02 -3.58 21.13
C ALA A 116 -23.98 -3.92 22.19
N ASN A 117 -23.97 -3.13 23.27
CA ASN A 117 -23.05 -3.36 24.38
C ASN A 117 -23.63 -4.32 25.42
N ARG A 118 -24.81 -3.98 25.95
CA ARG A 118 -25.51 -4.72 27.02
C ARG A 118 -27.01 -4.81 26.77
N PRO A 119 -27.44 -5.41 25.65
CA PRO A 119 -28.86 -5.61 25.40
C PRO A 119 -29.48 -6.49 26.49
N LYS A 120 -30.75 -6.23 26.83
CA LYS A 120 -31.52 -7.13 27.71
C LYS A 120 -32.05 -8.29 26.87
N PRO A 121 -31.71 -9.56 27.18
CA PRO A 121 -32.13 -10.69 26.34
C PRO A 121 -33.64 -10.88 26.19
N ASP A 122 -34.41 -10.41 27.17
CA ASP A 122 -35.87 -10.47 27.20
C ASP A 122 -36.56 -9.19 26.69
N GLU A 123 -35.81 -8.25 26.11
CA GLU A 123 -36.37 -7.00 25.55
C GLU A 123 -37.29 -7.28 24.35
N PRO A 124 -38.60 -6.99 24.43
CA PRO A 124 -39.53 -7.29 23.35
C PRO A 124 -39.22 -6.53 22.04
N LEU A 125 -38.61 -5.35 22.12
CA LEU A 125 -38.21 -4.59 20.92
C LEU A 125 -37.13 -5.32 20.12
N ILE A 126 -36.23 -6.05 20.77
CA ILE A 126 -35.20 -6.82 20.07
C ILE A 126 -35.84 -7.94 19.25
N GLN A 127 -36.80 -8.69 19.82
CA GLN A 127 -37.53 -9.72 19.07
C GLN A 127 -38.28 -9.13 17.87
N LYS A 128 -38.93 -7.98 18.07
CA LYS A 128 -39.60 -7.26 16.98
C LYS A 128 -38.62 -6.88 15.87
N TRP A 129 -37.44 -6.38 16.20
CA TRP A 129 -36.42 -6.00 15.21
C TRP A 129 -35.90 -7.22 14.42
N LEU A 130 -35.63 -8.34 15.10
CA LEU A 130 -35.24 -9.60 14.47
C LEU A 130 -36.32 -10.09 13.49
N GLU A 131 -37.59 -10.07 13.87
CA GLU A 131 -38.72 -10.40 12.99
C GLU A 131 -38.85 -9.45 11.78
N GLU A 132 -38.41 -8.20 11.91
CA GLU A 132 -38.40 -7.21 10.84
C GLU A 132 -37.19 -7.34 9.90
N GLY A 133 -36.20 -8.19 10.21
CA GLY A 133 -34.99 -8.41 9.41
C GLY A 133 -33.76 -7.61 9.84
N VAL A 134 -33.78 -7.01 11.03
CA VAL A 134 -32.64 -6.30 11.63
C VAL A 134 -31.74 -7.31 12.34
N SER A 135 -30.42 -7.20 12.19
CA SER A 135 -29.46 -8.04 12.95
C SER A 135 -28.92 -7.30 14.19
N ILE A 136 -28.64 -8.06 15.27
CA ILE A 136 -28.12 -7.53 16.54
C ILE A 136 -26.74 -8.12 16.83
N GLU A 137 -25.73 -7.24 16.85
CA GLU A 137 -24.31 -7.60 16.75
C GLU A 137 -23.49 -7.05 17.93
N ALA A 138 -22.24 -7.46 18.06
CA ALA A 138 -21.40 -7.21 19.25
C ALA A 138 -20.64 -5.88 19.20
N HIS A 139 -20.58 -5.18 20.35
CA HIS A 139 -19.86 -3.91 20.50
C HIS A 139 -19.11 -3.74 21.86
N THR A 140 -18.71 -4.85 22.50
CA THR A 140 -18.19 -4.94 23.91
C THR A 140 -19.17 -4.50 24.99
N THR A 141 -19.08 -5.05 26.20
CA THR A 141 -20.02 -4.63 27.27
C THR A 141 -19.67 -3.26 27.87
N LYS A 142 -18.40 -2.88 27.93
CA LYS A 142 -17.97 -1.63 28.59
C LYS A 142 -17.86 -0.44 27.65
N HIS A 143 -17.87 -0.66 26.33
CA HIS A 143 -17.49 0.36 25.35
C HIS A 143 -16.15 1.01 25.71
N ALA A 144 -15.13 0.17 25.95
CA ALA A 144 -13.79 0.64 26.29
C ALA A 144 -13.14 1.29 25.05
N CYS A 145 -12.60 2.50 25.21
CA CYS A 145 -12.04 3.30 24.13
C CYS A 145 -10.68 3.90 24.56
N PRO A 146 -9.54 3.35 24.07
CA PRO A 146 -9.43 2.17 23.20
C PRO A 146 -9.83 0.88 23.93
N MET A 147 -10.17 -0.16 23.16
CA MET A 147 -10.59 -1.45 23.72
C MET A 147 -9.41 -2.20 24.36
N LEU A 148 -8.27 -2.27 23.66
CA LEU A 148 -7.02 -2.81 24.20
C LEU A 148 -6.39 -1.78 25.14
N CYS A 149 -6.44 -2.02 26.45
CA CYS A 149 -6.03 -1.03 27.44
C CYS A 149 -5.66 -1.61 28.81
N LYS A 150 -5.12 -0.76 29.69
CA LYS A 150 -4.81 -1.02 31.10
C LYS A 150 -3.83 -2.15 31.37
N SER A 151 -3.05 -2.56 30.37
CA SER A 151 -2.14 -3.69 30.48
C SER A 151 -2.82 -5.01 30.91
N ASP A 152 -4.09 -5.21 30.54
CA ASP A 152 -4.87 -6.40 30.93
C ASP A 152 -5.67 -6.99 29.76
N LEU A 153 -4.96 -7.74 28.91
CA LEU A 153 -5.54 -8.43 27.78
C LEU A 153 -6.60 -9.46 28.20
N ALA A 154 -6.47 -10.06 29.38
CA ALA A 154 -7.43 -11.03 29.90
C ALA A 154 -8.75 -10.34 30.30
N GLU A 155 -8.70 -9.16 30.91
CA GLU A 155 -9.89 -8.35 31.17
C GLU A 155 -10.53 -7.86 29.85
N ASN A 156 -9.73 -7.46 28.86
CA ASN A 156 -10.25 -7.07 27.55
C ASN A 156 -10.96 -8.24 26.86
N LYS A 157 -10.37 -9.44 26.86
CA LYS A 157 -10.99 -10.67 26.35
C LYS A 157 -12.27 -11.02 27.10
N ALA A 158 -12.27 -10.90 28.43
CA ALA A 158 -13.45 -11.18 29.22
C ALA A 158 -14.62 -10.22 28.91
N ASP A 159 -14.33 -8.95 28.60
CA ASP A 159 -15.37 -7.98 28.19
C ASP A 159 -15.93 -8.29 26.79
N TYR A 160 -15.07 -8.69 25.86
CA TYR A 160 -15.47 -9.18 24.54
C TYR A 160 -16.35 -10.43 24.66
N ASP A 161 -15.89 -11.45 25.40
CA ASP A 161 -16.59 -12.73 25.56
C ASP A 161 -17.96 -12.57 26.21
N GLN A 162 -18.05 -11.73 27.24
CA GLN A 162 -19.32 -11.45 27.89
C GLN A 162 -20.33 -10.82 26.93
N CYS A 163 -19.88 -9.96 26.01
CA CYS A 163 -20.75 -9.34 25.01
C CYS A 163 -21.23 -10.37 23.98
N VAL A 164 -20.32 -11.19 23.46
CA VAL A 164 -20.65 -12.25 22.49
C VAL A 164 -21.62 -13.25 23.12
N ASP A 165 -21.30 -13.81 24.29
CA ASP A 165 -22.15 -14.77 24.98
C ASP A 165 -23.53 -14.19 25.34
N LEU A 166 -23.60 -12.91 25.69
CA LEU A 166 -24.86 -12.22 25.94
C LEU A 166 -25.72 -12.17 24.69
N LEU A 167 -25.14 -11.88 23.52
CA LEU A 167 -25.88 -11.82 22.26
C LEU A 167 -26.38 -13.17 21.79
N PHE A 168 -25.57 -14.23 21.95
CA PHE A 168 -26.00 -15.62 21.69
C PHE A 168 -27.10 -16.09 22.66
N SER A 169 -27.25 -15.45 23.82
CA SER A 169 -28.33 -15.77 24.77
C SER A 169 -29.69 -15.16 24.40
N ILE A 170 -29.74 -14.23 23.45
CA ILE A 170 -30.98 -13.60 22.98
C ILE A 170 -31.74 -14.60 22.10
N PRO A 171 -33.02 -14.91 22.39
CA PRO A 171 -33.81 -15.81 21.55
C PRO A 171 -33.84 -15.35 20.08
N ASN A 172 -33.71 -16.28 19.13
CA ASN A 172 -33.73 -16.02 17.68
C ASN A 172 -32.64 -15.06 17.16
N ASN A 173 -31.68 -14.65 17.99
CA ASN A 173 -30.55 -13.87 17.52
C ASN A 173 -29.43 -14.82 17.05
N GLU A 174 -28.86 -14.52 15.90
CA GLU A 174 -27.74 -15.26 15.31
C GLU A 174 -26.62 -14.23 15.02
N PRO A 175 -25.91 -13.75 16.06
CA PRO A 175 -24.90 -12.72 15.88
C PRO A 175 -23.73 -13.28 15.07
N VAL A 176 -23.28 -12.50 14.09
CA VAL A 176 -22.15 -12.84 13.21
C VAL A 176 -21.06 -11.79 13.26
N GLY A 177 -21.41 -10.56 13.64
CA GLY A 177 -20.61 -9.37 13.47
C GLY A 177 -20.10 -8.77 14.77
N PHE A 178 -18.95 -8.11 14.69
CA PHE A 178 -18.39 -7.25 15.71
C PHE A 178 -18.04 -5.87 15.15
N ARG A 179 -18.05 -4.86 16.01
CA ARG A 179 -17.42 -3.57 15.73
C ARG A 179 -16.60 -3.13 16.93
N VAL A 180 -15.34 -2.76 16.71
CA VAL A 180 -14.45 -2.21 17.74
C VAL A 180 -14.94 -0.81 18.15
N PRO A 181 -15.14 -0.53 19.45
CA PRO A 181 -15.46 0.82 19.93
C PRO A 181 -14.45 1.88 19.47
N CYS A 182 -14.96 3.04 19.04
CA CYS A 182 -14.16 4.16 18.54
C CYS A 182 -13.27 3.86 17.31
N CYS A 183 -13.61 2.84 16.52
CA CYS A 183 -12.81 2.47 15.35
C CYS A 183 -12.73 3.54 14.25
N ASP A 184 -13.68 4.47 14.22
CA ASP A 184 -13.75 5.59 13.27
C ASP A 184 -12.99 6.84 13.72
N SER A 185 -12.50 6.86 14.96
CA SER A 185 -11.97 8.07 15.61
C SER A 185 -10.60 7.87 16.27
N MET A 186 -10.18 6.63 16.48
CA MET A 186 -8.95 6.28 17.18
C MET A 186 -8.26 5.05 16.57
N ASN A 187 -6.98 4.87 16.88
CA ASN A 187 -6.23 3.64 16.64
C ASN A 187 -6.71 2.51 17.58
N ALA A 188 -7.88 1.95 17.30
CA ALA A 188 -8.53 0.96 18.16
C ALA A 188 -8.50 -0.47 17.58
N THR A 189 -8.35 -0.61 16.26
CA THR A 189 -8.40 -1.88 15.55
C THR A 189 -6.98 -2.30 15.19
N SER A 190 -6.56 -3.49 15.62
CA SER A 190 -5.18 -3.94 15.40
C SER A 190 -5.09 -5.45 15.18
N PRO A 191 -3.99 -5.96 14.62
CA PRO A 191 -3.73 -7.40 14.56
C PRO A 191 -3.84 -8.13 15.90
N CYS A 192 -3.52 -7.46 17.01
CA CYS A 192 -3.62 -8.04 18.35
C CYS A 192 -5.06 -8.34 18.72
N PHE A 193 -6.01 -7.45 18.38
CA PHE A 193 -7.43 -7.71 18.57
C PHE A 193 -7.88 -8.99 17.85
N PHE A 194 -7.53 -9.13 16.56
CA PHE A 194 -7.93 -10.29 15.78
C PHE A 194 -7.28 -11.59 16.28
N ALA A 195 -6.00 -11.56 16.61
CA ALA A 195 -5.26 -12.73 17.09
C ALA A 195 -5.69 -13.18 18.51
N GLU A 196 -5.88 -12.24 19.42
CA GLU A 196 -6.03 -12.54 20.84
C GLU A 196 -7.48 -12.56 21.34
N LEU A 197 -8.38 -11.83 20.66
CA LEU A 197 -9.79 -11.70 21.04
C LEU A 197 -10.71 -12.36 20.01
N PHE A 198 -10.85 -11.76 18.83
CA PHE A 198 -11.86 -12.17 17.83
C PHE A 198 -11.64 -13.60 17.30
N GLY A 199 -10.39 -13.96 17.00
CA GLY A 199 -10.01 -15.25 16.45
C GLY A 199 -10.21 -16.41 17.43
N LYS A 200 -10.47 -16.15 18.72
CA LYS A 200 -10.69 -17.18 19.74
C LYS A 200 -12.17 -17.34 20.06
N THR A 201 -12.57 -18.53 20.51
CA THR A 201 -13.92 -18.77 21.01
C THR A 201 -14.12 -18.19 22.40
N THR A 202 -15.38 -17.97 22.78
CA THR A 202 -15.76 -17.68 24.17
C THR A 202 -15.70 -18.96 25.02
N PRO A 203 -15.77 -18.85 26.36
CA PRO A 203 -15.90 -20.02 27.25
C PRO A 203 -17.12 -20.91 26.96
N ASN A 204 -18.18 -20.37 26.36
CA ASN A 204 -19.36 -21.14 25.94
C ASN A 204 -19.20 -21.78 24.56
N GLY A 205 -18.06 -21.60 23.90
CA GLY A 205 -17.80 -22.11 22.55
C GLY A 205 -18.39 -21.25 21.44
N ASN A 206 -18.88 -20.04 21.74
CA ASN A 206 -19.39 -19.12 20.74
C ASN A 206 -18.26 -18.38 20.03
N PHE A 207 -18.51 -17.90 18.82
CA PHE A 207 -17.58 -17.11 18.03
C PHE A 207 -18.33 -16.32 16.95
N LEU A 208 -17.65 -15.34 16.35
CA LEU A 208 -18.14 -14.50 15.26
C LEU A 208 -17.33 -14.74 13.99
N THR A 209 -17.86 -14.34 12.84
CA THR A 209 -17.23 -14.53 11.52
C THR A 209 -17.01 -13.24 10.74
N LEU A 210 -17.52 -12.11 11.25
CA LEU A 210 -17.51 -10.82 10.56
C LEU A 210 -17.07 -9.69 11.51
N ASP A 211 -16.29 -8.75 11.00
CA ASP A 211 -15.92 -7.48 11.62
C ASP A 211 -16.22 -6.30 10.66
N SER A 212 -16.39 -5.10 11.20
CA SER A 212 -16.60 -3.86 10.45
C SER A 212 -16.01 -2.68 11.22
N SER A 213 -14.68 -2.72 11.37
CA SER A 213 -13.91 -1.78 12.19
C SER A 213 -12.74 -1.13 11.43
N VAL A 214 -12.57 -1.44 10.15
CA VAL A 214 -11.67 -0.74 9.23
C VAL A 214 -12.50 0.13 8.29
N PHE A 215 -12.02 1.33 7.97
CA PHE A 215 -12.71 2.27 7.10
C PHE A 215 -12.03 2.43 5.75
N THR A 216 -12.79 2.42 4.66
CA THR A 216 -12.29 2.80 3.34
C THR A 216 -12.51 4.29 3.08
N ILE A 217 -11.48 4.94 2.53
CA ILE A 217 -11.50 6.33 2.08
C ILE A 217 -11.41 6.33 0.55
N PHE A 218 -12.31 7.05 -0.12
CA PHE A 218 -12.22 7.24 -1.56
C PHE A 218 -11.29 8.40 -1.89
N THR A 219 -10.39 8.18 -2.85
CA THR A 219 -9.37 9.17 -3.26
C THR A 219 -9.42 9.42 -4.77
N PRO A 220 -8.94 10.58 -5.24
CA PRO A 220 -8.75 10.85 -6.67
C PRO A 220 -7.73 9.95 -7.37
N ASP A 221 -6.97 9.14 -6.62
CA ASP A 221 -5.96 8.24 -7.17
C ASP A 221 -6.59 7.01 -7.85
N ASP A 222 -7.88 6.73 -7.60
CA ASP A 222 -8.60 5.67 -8.29
C ASP A 222 -9.08 6.15 -9.67
N PRO A 223 -8.46 5.68 -10.76
CA PRO A 223 -8.80 6.14 -12.11
C PRO A 223 -10.19 5.68 -12.56
N ALA A 224 -10.82 4.71 -11.86
CA ALA A 224 -12.17 4.27 -12.16
C ALA A 224 -13.25 5.27 -11.69
N LEU A 225 -12.87 6.26 -10.87
CA LEU A 225 -13.83 7.17 -10.24
C LEU A 225 -13.93 8.51 -10.99
N PRO A 226 -15.15 8.98 -11.29
CA PRO A 226 -15.36 10.34 -11.79
C PRO A 226 -14.82 11.38 -10.80
N LYS A 227 -13.97 12.29 -11.29
CA LYS A 227 -13.32 13.31 -10.45
C LYS A 227 -14.30 14.14 -9.64
N ASP A 228 -15.48 14.47 -10.17
CA ASP A 228 -16.49 15.26 -9.46
C ASP A 228 -17.06 14.56 -8.22
N LEU A 229 -16.98 13.23 -8.14
CA LEU A 229 -17.39 12.46 -6.97
C LEU A 229 -16.30 12.40 -5.89
N VAL A 230 -15.02 12.50 -6.26
CA VAL A 230 -13.87 12.31 -5.35
C VAL A 230 -13.01 13.55 -5.14
N GLU A 231 -13.23 14.62 -5.89
CA GLU A 231 -12.54 15.91 -5.76
C GLU A 231 -13.54 17.03 -5.39
N GLU A 232 -13.05 17.98 -4.60
CA GLU A 232 -13.65 19.28 -4.37
C GLU A 232 -13.36 20.23 -5.55
N PRO A 233 -14.10 21.35 -5.71
CA PRO A 233 -13.85 22.32 -6.78
C PRO A 233 -12.44 22.95 -6.79
N ASP A 234 -11.68 22.83 -5.70
CA ASP A 234 -10.30 23.29 -5.58
C ASP A 234 -9.25 22.21 -5.89
N GLY A 235 -9.68 21.01 -6.32
CA GLY A 235 -8.84 19.88 -6.69
C GLY A 235 -8.35 19.03 -5.51
N ARG A 236 -8.77 19.33 -4.26
CA ARG A 236 -8.48 18.46 -3.12
C ARG A 236 -9.42 17.26 -3.12
N GLY A 237 -8.94 16.13 -2.60
CA GLY A 237 -9.79 14.97 -2.42
C GLY A 237 -10.94 15.25 -1.42
N ARG A 238 -12.15 14.78 -1.76
CA ARG A 238 -13.40 15.04 -1.05
C ARG A 238 -13.43 14.44 0.34
N PHE A 239 -12.86 13.25 0.53
CA PHE A 239 -13.06 12.45 1.74
C PHE A 239 -11.89 12.53 2.74
N GLN A 240 -10.69 12.88 2.29
CA GLN A 240 -9.48 12.95 3.12
C GLN A 240 -9.63 13.92 4.30
N LYS A 241 -10.44 14.98 4.14
CA LYS A 241 -10.74 15.96 5.20
C LYS A 241 -11.38 15.37 6.46
N TYR A 242 -11.96 14.17 6.37
CA TYR A 242 -12.61 13.49 7.49
C TYR A 242 -11.67 12.64 8.34
N VAL A 243 -10.46 12.37 7.84
CA VAL A 243 -9.45 11.62 8.59
C VAL A 243 -8.92 12.49 9.73
N PRO A 244 -8.96 12.04 10.99
CA PRO A 244 -8.39 12.78 12.11
C PRO A 244 -6.85 12.86 12.03
N GLU A 245 -6.30 13.83 11.32
CA GLU A 245 -4.86 13.98 11.09
C GLU A 245 -4.05 14.08 12.40
N ASP A 246 -4.65 14.63 13.47
CA ASP A 246 -4.03 14.76 14.79
C ASP A 246 -3.87 13.43 15.54
N ARG A 247 -4.42 12.33 14.99
CA ARG A 247 -4.25 10.95 15.49
C ARG A 247 -3.14 10.18 14.77
N GLY A 248 -2.57 10.74 13.70
CA GLY A 248 -1.53 10.12 12.88
C GLY A 248 -2.04 9.03 11.94
N PHE A 249 -2.72 8.02 12.47
CA PHE A 249 -3.44 6.99 11.72
C PHE A 249 -4.79 6.74 12.41
N VAL A 250 -5.81 6.33 11.64
CA VAL A 250 -7.11 5.87 12.15
C VAL A 250 -7.60 4.77 11.22
N ASN A 251 -7.43 3.51 11.64
CA ASN A 251 -7.98 2.27 11.08
C ASN A 251 -8.52 2.32 9.64
N SER A 252 -7.72 2.76 8.67
CA SER A 252 -8.21 3.02 7.31
C SER A 252 -7.40 2.34 6.23
N ILE A 253 -8.07 2.11 5.11
CA ILE A 253 -7.56 1.67 3.82
C ILE A 253 -8.12 2.60 2.75
N GLU A 254 -7.59 2.54 1.53
CA GLU A 254 -7.98 3.44 0.44
C GLU A 254 -8.62 2.70 -0.72
N ASN A 255 -9.72 3.24 -1.25
CA ASN A 255 -10.41 2.82 -2.47
C ASN A 255 -10.85 1.34 -2.56
N TYR A 256 -11.03 0.66 -1.42
CA TYR A 256 -11.37 -0.77 -1.39
C TYR A 256 -12.70 -1.03 -0.63
N PRO A 257 -13.85 -0.75 -1.25
CA PRO A 257 -15.17 -0.94 -0.64
C PRO A 257 -15.70 -2.38 -0.82
N TYR A 258 -14.85 -3.39 -0.63
CA TYR A 258 -15.23 -4.80 -0.84
C TYR A 258 -15.03 -5.60 0.45
N PRO A 259 -15.83 -6.66 0.69
CA PRO A 259 -15.49 -7.62 1.74
C PRO A 259 -14.12 -8.26 1.49
N TYR A 260 -13.36 -8.49 2.54
CA TYR A 260 -12.09 -9.22 2.46
C TYR A 260 -11.84 -10.06 3.71
N THR A 261 -10.86 -10.95 3.68
CA THR A 261 -10.58 -11.84 4.81
C THR A 261 -9.42 -11.37 5.66
N ILE A 262 -9.55 -11.47 6.98
CA ILE A 262 -8.46 -11.27 7.95
C ILE A 262 -8.14 -12.63 8.60
N GLY A 263 -6.90 -13.09 8.47
CA GLY A 263 -6.40 -14.31 9.12
C GLY A 263 -7.11 -15.61 8.70
N ASN A 264 -7.84 -15.61 7.58
CA ASN A 264 -8.68 -16.74 7.12
C ASN A 264 -9.79 -17.17 8.09
N PHE A 265 -10.21 -16.32 9.03
CA PHE A 265 -11.32 -16.62 9.96
C PHE A 265 -12.33 -15.48 10.12
N CYS A 266 -12.03 -14.29 9.61
CA CYS A 266 -12.88 -13.11 9.71
C CYS A 266 -13.14 -12.53 8.33
N TRP A 267 -14.39 -12.19 8.04
CA TRP A 267 -14.76 -11.25 6.99
C TRP A 267 -14.72 -9.82 7.52
N GLU A 268 -13.93 -8.94 6.93
CA GLU A 268 -14.01 -7.51 7.15
C GLU A 268 -14.99 -6.88 6.16
N LEU A 269 -15.98 -6.15 6.68
CA LEU A 269 -16.83 -5.26 5.90
C LEU A 269 -16.38 -3.81 6.13
N PRO A 270 -15.55 -3.25 5.24
CA PRO A 270 -15.00 -1.93 5.48
C PRO A 270 -16.12 -0.89 5.59
N GLY A 271 -16.10 -0.11 6.67
CA GLY A 271 -16.91 1.09 6.85
C GLY A 271 -16.55 2.13 5.80
N VAL A 272 -17.48 2.97 5.38
CA VAL A 272 -17.16 4.09 4.49
C VAL A 272 -16.84 5.32 5.33
N MET A 273 -15.75 6.01 5.03
CA MET A 273 -15.46 7.31 5.62
C MET A 273 -16.09 8.44 4.78
N PRO A 274 -16.87 9.36 5.38
CA PRO A 274 -17.07 9.56 6.81
C PRO A 274 -18.14 8.65 7.46
N SER A 275 -17.94 8.28 8.73
CA SER A 275 -19.05 7.97 9.64
C SER A 275 -19.83 9.25 10.00
N ASP A 276 -20.99 9.12 10.65
CA ASP A 276 -21.67 10.32 11.16
C ASP A 276 -20.87 11.05 12.25
N TRP A 277 -19.98 10.37 12.97
CA TRP A 277 -19.06 10.97 13.93
C TRP A 277 -17.96 11.78 13.22
N ASN A 278 -17.30 11.21 12.20
CA ASN A 278 -16.28 11.93 11.44
C ASN A 278 -16.88 13.19 10.82
N ALA A 279 -18.06 13.02 10.22
CA ALA A 279 -18.78 14.11 9.60
C ALA A 279 -19.21 15.16 10.63
N PHE A 280 -19.73 14.76 11.80
CA PHE A 280 -20.07 15.71 12.86
C PHE A 280 -18.85 16.47 13.39
N HIS A 281 -17.72 15.79 13.57
CA HIS A 281 -16.49 16.41 14.06
C HIS A 281 -16.00 17.52 13.11
N PHE A 282 -16.16 17.32 11.80
CA PHE A 282 -15.74 18.28 10.79
C PHE A 282 -16.80 19.34 10.45
N HIS A 283 -18.07 18.93 10.27
CA HIS A 283 -19.17 19.75 9.76
C HIS A 283 -20.20 20.20 10.81
N GLU A 284 -20.09 19.76 12.05
CA GLU A 284 -21.12 19.87 13.09
C GLU A 284 -22.42 19.10 12.74
N ALA A 285 -23.42 19.18 13.62
CA ALA A 285 -24.65 18.41 13.50
C ALA A 285 -25.51 18.84 12.31
N TYR A 286 -26.18 17.86 11.68
CA TYR A 286 -27.27 18.10 10.73
C TYR A 286 -26.86 18.83 9.45
N ASN A 287 -25.57 18.81 9.13
CA ASN A 287 -25.04 19.54 8.00
C ASN A 287 -25.47 18.90 6.66
N PRO A 288 -25.98 19.67 5.68
CA PRO A 288 -26.33 19.14 4.36
C PRO A 288 -25.13 18.62 3.57
N TYR A 289 -23.93 19.20 3.73
CA TYR A 289 -22.72 18.73 3.04
C TYR A 289 -22.33 17.31 3.45
N THR A 290 -22.61 16.91 4.69
CA THR A 290 -22.46 15.52 5.13
C THR A 290 -23.35 14.58 4.31
N VAL A 291 -24.59 14.99 4.02
CA VAL A 291 -25.50 14.18 3.22
C VAL A 291 -25.03 14.09 1.78
N GLU A 292 -24.56 15.19 1.20
CA GLU A 292 -24.02 15.25 -0.17
C GLU A 292 -22.77 14.35 -0.32
N ASP A 293 -21.86 14.38 0.64
CA ASP A 293 -20.65 13.53 0.61
C ASP A 293 -21.02 12.05 0.80
N LEU A 294 -21.98 11.72 1.67
CA LEU A 294 -22.47 10.34 1.83
C LEU A 294 -23.23 9.83 0.59
N GLN A 295 -23.97 10.70 -0.11
CA GLN A 295 -24.59 10.38 -1.41
C GLN A 295 -23.54 10.08 -2.47
N SER A 296 -22.50 10.94 -2.55
CA SER A 296 -21.37 10.72 -3.45
C SER A 296 -20.67 9.38 -3.16
N ALA A 297 -20.50 9.05 -1.88
CA ALA A 297 -19.93 7.77 -1.46
C ALA A 297 -20.79 6.55 -1.84
N ILE A 298 -22.13 6.65 -1.76
CA ILE A 298 -23.04 5.60 -2.27
C ILE A 298 -22.85 5.42 -3.78
N ASP A 299 -22.79 6.52 -4.53
CA ASP A 299 -22.62 6.49 -5.98
C ASP A 299 -21.26 5.89 -6.39
N ILE A 300 -20.20 6.26 -5.67
CA ILE A 300 -18.86 5.67 -5.84
C ILE A 300 -18.90 4.17 -5.57
N THR A 301 -19.48 3.73 -4.45
CA THR A 301 -19.58 2.30 -4.15
C THR A 301 -20.37 1.56 -5.22
N ALA A 302 -21.44 2.14 -5.75
CA ALA A 302 -22.21 1.55 -6.83
C ALA A 302 -21.40 1.41 -8.13
N ILE A 303 -20.62 2.44 -8.51
CA ILE A 303 -19.67 2.39 -9.64
C ILE A 303 -18.66 1.25 -9.44
N LYS A 304 -18.15 1.11 -8.22
CA LYS A 304 -17.20 0.05 -7.86
C LYS A 304 -17.86 -1.33 -7.71
N GLN A 305 -19.17 -1.45 -7.80
CA GLN A 305 -19.91 -2.69 -7.49
C GLN A 305 -19.62 -3.21 -6.07
N GLY A 306 -19.31 -2.30 -5.14
CA GLY A 306 -18.88 -2.62 -3.78
C GLY A 306 -20.02 -2.66 -2.76
N LEU A 307 -19.62 -2.67 -1.49
CA LEU A 307 -20.47 -2.64 -0.31
C LEU A 307 -20.32 -1.29 0.42
N PHE A 308 -21.43 -0.57 0.61
CA PHE A 308 -21.44 0.70 1.34
C PHE A 308 -21.89 0.42 2.77
N THR A 309 -20.95 0.47 3.72
CA THR A 309 -21.26 0.26 5.14
C THR A 309 -21.20 1.58 5.90
N LEU A 310 -22.37 2.12 6.26
CA LEU A 310 -22.48 3.35 7.04
C LEU A 310 -22.55 3.04 8.53
N VAL A 311 -21.75 3.77 9.31
CA VAL A 311 -21.84 3.84 10.77
C VAL A 311 -22.51 5.15 11.17
N PHE A 312 -23.59 5.05 11.95
CA PHE A 312 -24.28 6.23 12.48
C PHE A 312 -24.80 6.03 13.90
N HIS A 313 -25.23 7.11 14.55
CA HIS A 313 -25.63 7.09 15.95
C HIS A 313 -26.88 7.93 16.24
N PRO A 314 -27.70 7.57 17.24
CA PRO A 314 -28.85 8.35 17.66
C PRO A 314 -28.43 9.43 18.69
N HIS A 315 -27.34 10.15 18.42
CA HIS A 315 -26.75 11.16 19.32
C HIS A 315 -27.06 12.61 18.90
N GLY A 316 -27.82 12.80 17.83
CA GLY A 316 -28.12 14.14 17.30
C GLY A 316 -27.02 14.70 16.40
N TRP A 317 -26.22 13.82 15.81
CA TRP A 317 -25.20 14.15 14.81
C TRP A 317 -25.81 14.15 13.40
N ILE A 318 -26.51 13.07 13.07
CA ILE A 318 -27.35 12.93 11.87
C ILE A 318 -28.81 12.69 12.27
N ARG A 319 -29.77 13.18 11.47
CA ARG A 319 -31.21 12.95 11.70
C ARG A 319 -31.70 11.73 10.94
N ASN A 320 -32.79 11.12 11.40
CA ASN A 320 -33.40 9.99 10.71
C ASN A 320 -33.93 10.36 9.30
N ASP A 321 -34.39 11.59 9.07
CA ASP A 321 -34.80 12.05 7.74
C ASP A 321 -33.61 12.22 6.78
N GLN A 322 -32.41 12.50 7.30
CA GLN A 322 -31.20 12.50 6.48
C GLN A 322 -30.81 11.07 6.08
N ILE A 323 -30.88 10.10 7.00
CA ILE A 323 -30.66 8.68 6.65
C ILE A 323 -31.70 8.19 5.64
N VAL A 324 -32.98 8.54 5.81
CA VAL A 324 -34.03 8.22 4.82
C VAL A 324 -33.72 8.86 3.47
N SER A 325 -33.18 10.08 3.43
CA SER A 325 -32.76 10.71 2.17
C SER A 325 -31.61 10.00 1.46
N LEU A 326 -30.70 9.35 2.20
CA LEU A 326 -29.66 8.49 1.62
C LEU A 326 -30.25 7.23 1.00
N ILE A 327 -31.22 6.60 1.67
CA ILE A 327 -31.97 5.46 1.13
C ILE A 327 -32.70 5.87 -0.15
N ASP A 328 -33.37 7.03 -0.13
CA ASP A 328 -34.09 7.53 -1.29
C ASP A 328 -33.16 7.90 -2.45
N HIS A 329 -31.98 8.46 -2.17
CA HIS A 329 -30.94 8.71 -3.16
C HIS A 329 -30.50 7.40 -3.84
N ALA A 330 -30.12 6.39 -3.04
CA ALA A 330 -29.69 5.10 -3.55
C ALA A 330 -30.77 4.45 -4.45
N VAL A 331 -32.03 4.44 -4.01
CA VAL A 331 -33.15 3.89 -4.78
C VAL A 331 -33.44 4.70 -6.04
N PHE A 332 -33.37 6.03 -5.98
CA PHE A 332 -33.66 6.89 -7.12
C PHE A 332 -32.60 6.78 -8.21
N HIS A 333 -31.32 6.78 -7.84
CA HIS A 333 -30.20 6.77 -8.78
C HIS A 333 -29.84 5.38 -9.30
N HIS A 334 -29.95 4.35 -8.46
CA HIS A 334 -29.48 2.99 -8.80
C HIS A 334 -30.59 1.96 -8.90
N GLY A 335 -31.80 2.26 -8.40
CA GLY A 335 -32.96 1.38 -8.54
C GLY A 335 -32.73 0.00 -7.93
N ASN A 336 -33.00 -1.04 -8.72
CA ASN A 336 -32.85 -2.44 -8.31
C ASN A 336 -31.39 -2.95 -8.31
N LYS A 337 -30.43 -2.13 -8.73
CA LYS A 337 -29.00 -2.47 -8.68
C LYS A 337 -28.43 -2.43 -7.27
N ILE A 338 -29.08 -1.73 -6.34
CA ILE A 338 -28.66 -1.66 -4.93
C ILE A 338 -29.57 -2.53 -4.06
N LYS A 339 -28.98 -3.24 -3.11
CA LYS A 339 -29.68 -4.02 -2.08
C LYS A 339 -29.35 -3.53 -0.68
N PHE A 340 -30.36 -3.40 0.18
CA PHE A 340 -30.15 -3.09 1.60
C PHE A 340 -30.06 -4.38 2.42
N LEU A 341 -28.99 -4.55 3.20
CA LEU A 341 -28.68 -5.77 3.94
C LEU A 341 -28.28 -5.45 5.39
N SER A 342 -28.57 -6.39 6.29
CA SER A 342 -27.93 -6.48 7.62
C SER A 342 -26.61 -7.25 7.54
N PHE A 343 -25.79 -7.21 8.61
CA PHE A 343 -24.56 -8.02 8.69
C PHE A 343 -24.82 -9.51 8.56
N LYS A 344 -25.88 -10.00 9.21
CA LYS A 344 -26.32 -11.40 9.08
C LYS A 344 -26.58 -11.78 7.63
N GLU A 345 -27.32 -10.94 6.91
CA GLU A 345 -27.67 -11.21 5.51
C GLU A 345 -26.48 -11.17 4.55
N VAL A 346 -25.47 -10.34 4.82
CA VAL A 346 -24.20 -10.34 4.09
C VAL A 346 -23.42 -11.63 4.39
N SER A 347 -23.27 -11.99 5.67
CA SER A 347 -22.57 -13.20 6.12
C SER A 347 -23.19 -14.48 5.54
N ASP A 348 -24.53 -14.57 5.54
CA ASP A 348 -25.26 -15.69 4.97
C ASP A 348 -25.00 -15.80 3.46
N ARG A 349 -25.04 -14.69 2.71
CA ARG A 349 -24.81 -14.70 1.26
C ARG A 349 -23.37 -15.01 0.87
N LEU A 350 -22.39 -14.48 1.62
CA LEU A 350 -20.99 -14.89 1.49
C LEU A 350 -20.86 -16.40 1.71
N THR A 351 -21.50 -16.94 2.74
CA THR A 351 -21.42 -18.37 3.03
C THR A 351 -22.14 -19.22 1.97
N GLU A 352 -23.37 -18.88 1.61
CA GLU A 352 -24.23 -19.68 0.74
C GLU A 352 -23.81 -19.58 -0.73
N ASN A 353 -23.62 -18.37 -1.25
CA ASN A 353 -23.44 -18.14 -2.68
C ASN A 353 -21.97 -18.17 -3.09
N LEU A 354 -21.08 -17.55 -2.29
CA LEU A 354 -19.64 -17.49 -2.57
C LEU A 354 -18.93 -18.76 -2.08
N LEU A 355 -19.28 -19.27 -0.90
CA LEU A 355 -18.59 -20.42 -0.30
C LEU A 355 -19.34 -21.75 -0.38
N LEU A 356 -20.45 -21.84 -1.12
CA LEU A 356 -21.23 -23.08 -1.29
C LEU A 356 -21.67 -23.72 0.04
N GLY A 357 -22.06 -22.88 1.00
CA GLY A 357 -22.46 -23.27 2.35
C GLY A 357 -21.29 -23.59 3.30
N GLN A 358 -20.04 -23.41 2.88
CA GLN A 358 -18.86 -23.67 3.71
C GLN A 358 -18.39 -22.39 4.40
N SER A 359 -18.86 -22.14 5.63
CA SER A 359 -18.42 -20.96 6.41
C SER A 359 -16.89 -20.88 6.52
N ILE A 360 -16.35 -19.67 6.63
CA ILE A 360 -14.90 -19.44 6.81
C ILE A 360 -14.37 -20.06 8.12
N ARG A 361 -15.23 -20.21 9.13
CA ARG A 361 -14.95 -20.93 10.38
C ARG A 361 -15.80 -22.21 10.48
N ASN A 362 -15.22 -23.28 11.00
CA ASN A 362 -15.94 -24.53 11.27
C ASN A 362 -16.86 -24.39 12.50
N GLU A 363 -17.62 -25.43 12.83
CA GLU A 363 -18.55 -25.44 13.99
C GLU A 363 -17.88 -25.21 15.36
N LYS A 364 -16.55 -25.36 15.44
CA LYS A 364 -15.75 -25.09 16.66
C LYS A 364 -15.09 -23.71 16.64
N GLY A 365 -15.32 -22.91 15.60
CA GLY A 365 -14.68 -21.61 15.44
C GLY A 365 -13.23 -21.66 14.93
N GLU A 366 -12.78 -22.77 14.36
CA GLU A 366 -11.43 -22.89 13.79
C GLU A 366 -11.44 -22.58 12.28
N ASP A 367 -10.28 -22.30 11.66
CA ASP A 367 -10.12 -22.17 10.20
C ASP A 367 -10.79 -23.36 9.49
N ASN A 368 -11.76 -23.09 8.61
CA ASN A 368 -12.49 -24.13 7.90
C ASN A 368 -11.80 -24.59 6.61
N GLY A 369 -10.61 -24.11 6.27
CA GLY A 369 -9.92 -24.47 5.02
C GLY A 369 -10.50 -23.76 3.79
N VAL A 370 -10.80 -22.47 3.94
CA VAL A 370 -11.23 -21.58 2.85
C VAL A 370 -10.14 -20.54 2.61
N ARG A 371 -9.78 -20.27 1.36
CA ARG A 371 -8.84 -19.22 0.94
C ARG A 371 -9.47 -18.37 -0.14
N ILE A 372 -9.29 -17.06 -0.03
CA ILE A 372 -9.78 -16.05 -0.97
C ILE A 372 -8.57 -15.34 -1.57
N LEU A 373 -8.38 -15.48 -2.87
CA LEU A 373 -7.21 -15.02 -3.61
C LEU A 373 -7.55 -14.92 -5.10
N ASP A 374 -6.83 -14.09 -5.85
CA ASP A 374 -6.92 -14.05 -7.31
C ASP A 374 -6.06 -15.17 -7.91
N LEU A 375 -6.68 -16.21 -8.50
CA LEU A 375 -5.96 -17.40 -8.99
C LEU A 375 -5.46 -17.25 -10.42
N ASN A 376 -6.22 -16.55 -11.25
CA ASN A 376 -5.95 -16.39 -12.68
C ASN A 376 -5.38 -15.00 -13.01
N GLY A 377 -5.34 -14.11 -12.01
CA GLY A 377 -4.78 -12.79 -12.13
C GLY A 377 -5.68 -11.79 -12.84
N ASP A 378 -6.99 -12.02 -12.91
CA ASP A 378 -7.93 -11.15 -13.63
C ASP A 378 -8.39 -9.93 -12.81
N GLY A 379 -7.89 -9.77 -11.59
CA GLY A 379 -8.22 -8.68 -10.68
C GLY A 379 -9.51 -8.90 -9.91
N PHE A 380 -10.09 -10.12 -9.94
CA PHE A 380 -11.22 -10.53 -9.12
C PHE A 380 -10.83 -11.66 -8.16
N MET A 381 -11.49 -11.69 -7.00
CA MET A 381 -11.23 -12.69 -5.98
C MET A 381 -11.85 -14.04 -6.35
N ASP A 382 -11.05 -15.10 -6.29
CA ASP A 382 -11.46 -16.48 -6.45
C ASP A 382 -11.51 -17.21 -5.09
N VAL A 383 -12.05 -18.43 -5.10
CA VAL A 383 -12.24 -19.22 -3.88
C VAL A 383 -11.57 -20.59 -3.99
N VAL A 384 -10.78 -20.95 -2.98
CA VAL A 384 -10.32 -22.32 -2.78
C VAL A 384 -10.89 -22.86 -1.48
N ILE A 385 -11.62 -23.97 -1.56
CA ILE A 385 -12.16 -24.70 -0.42
C ILE A 385 -11.51 -26.07 -0.40
N GLY A 386 -10.86 -26.42 0.70
CA GLY A 386 -10.19 -27.70 0.89
C GLY A 386 -10.47 -28.25 2.29
N ASN A 387 -11.73 -28.52 2.60
CA ASN A 387 -12.16 -28.92 3.93
C ASN A 387 -12.68 -30.36 3.96
N ASP A 388 -13.22 -30.80 5.10
CA ASP A 388 -13.67 -32.18 5.30
C ASP A 388 -14.93 -32.53 4.46
N ASN A 389 -15.69 -31.52 4.04
CA ASN A 389 -16.95 -31.65 3.31
C ASN A 389 -16.79 -31.44 1.81
N LEU A 390 -15.93 -30.50 1.40
CA LEU A 390 -15.82 -30.02 0.04
C LEU A 390 -14.37 -29.71 -0.34
N ARG A 391 -14.00 -30.09 -1.56
CA ARG A 391 -12.72 -29.75 -2.20
C ARG A 391 -12.95 -29.19 -3.59
N ILE A 392 -13.00 -27.86 -3.67
CA ILE A 392 -13.36 -27.15 -4.90
C ILE A 392 -12.54 -25.87 -5.02
N THR A 393 -12.25 -25.50 -6.27
CA THR A 393 -11.71 -24.20 -6.65
C THR A 393 -12.76 -23.52 -7.50
N ARG A 394 -13.11 -22.28 -7.20
CA ARG A 394 -14.10 -21.50 -7.94
C ARG A 394 -13.41 -20.29 -8.51
N VAL A 395 -13.46 -20.14 -9.83
CA VAL A 395 -12.91 -18.99 -10.54
C VAL A 395 -14.07 -18.13 -11.02
N TRP A 396 -14.00 -16.83 -10.75
CA TRP A 396 -15.02 -15.89 -11.20
C TRP A 396 -14.82 -15.53 -12.67
N ASN A 397 -15.89 -15.54 -13.46
CA ASN A 397 -15.86 -15.00 -14.82
C ASN A 397 -16.61 -13.66 -14.85
N PRO A 398 -15.90 -12.51 -14.85
CA PRO A 398 -16.54 -11.20 -14.80
C PRO A 398 -17.31 -10.86 -16.08
N GLU A 399 -16.94 -11.40 -17.25
CA GLU A 399 -17.65 -11.15 -18.51
C GLU A 399 -19.05 -11.78 -18.53
N LYS A 400 -19.19 -12.92 -17.85
CA LYS A 400 -20.44 -13.69 -17.80
C LYS A 400 -21.17 -13.57 -16.48
N ASN A 401 -20.55 -12.97 -15.46
CA ASN A 401 -21.09 -12.84 -14.12
C ASN A 401 -21.44 -14.21 -13.50
N GLU A 402 -20.52 -15.19 -13.65
CA GLU A 402 -20.73 -16.57 -13.20
C GLU A 402 -19.48 -17.19 -12.57
N TRP A 403 -19.70 -18.15 -11.66
CA TRP A 403 -18.63 -18.98 -11.09
C TRP A 403 -18.38 -20.20 -11.97
N ILE A 404 -17.11 -20.50 -12.21
CA ILE A 404 -16.66 -21.74 -12.85
C ILE A 404 -15.92 -22.58 -11.81
N ASP A 405 -16.45 -23.77 -11.56
CA ASP A 405 -15.95 -24.64 -10.50
C ASP A 405 -15.04 -25.76 -11.04
N PHE A 406 -13.91 -25.97 -10.35
CA PHE A 406 -12.89 -26.99 -10.61
C PHE A 406 -12.59 -27.78 -9.33
N SER A 407 -11.94 -28.94 -9.46
CA SER A 407 -11.61 -29.77 -8.28
C SER A 407 -10.32 -29.29 -7.59
N PHE A 408 -10.35 -29.16 -6.27
CA PHE A 408 -9.14 -28.92 -5.47
C PHE A 408 -8.55 -30.27 -4.97
N PRO A 409 -7.22 -30.51 -5.06
CA PRO A 409 -6.69 -31.87 -4.90
C PRO A 409 -6.44 -32.30 -3.44
N VAL A 410 -6.40 -31.38 -2.48
CA VAL A 410 -5.99 -31.67 -1.09
C VAL A 410 -6.92 -31.06 -0.05
N SER A 411 -6.77 -31.49 1.21
CA SER A 411 -7.42 -30.84 2.36
C SER A 411 -6.42 -29.93 3.07
N PHE A 412 -6.86 -28.77 3.57
CA PHE A 412 -6.05 -27.86 4.37
C PHE A 412 -5.70 -28.42 5.75
N HIS A 413 -6.50 -29.37 6.22
CA HIS A 413 -6.38 -29.94 7.55
C HIS A 413 -6.38 -31.46 7.49
N SER A 414 -5.71 -32.06 8.47
CA SER A 414 -5.70 -33.50 8.72
C SER A 414 -6.16 -33.77 10.16
N VAL A 415 -6.60 -34.99 10.43
CA VAL A 415 -7.01 -35.45 11.76
C VAL A 415 -6.11 -36.63 12.16
N ASP A 416 -5.52 -36.57 13.35
CA ASP A 416 -4.67 -37.66 13.86
C ASP A 416 -5.50 -38.83 14.41
N GLY A 417 -4.81 -39.90 14.84
CA GLY A 417 -5.45 -41.09 15.41
C GLY A 417 -6.20 -40.84 16.73
N ASP A 418 -5.95 -39.72 17.40
CA ASP A 418 -6.60 -39.28 18.63
C ASP A 418 -7.78 -38.31 18.36
N GLY A 419 -8.01 -37.95 17.10
CA GLY A 419 -9.08 -37.05 16.67
C GLY A 419 -8.71 -35.56 16.71
N ASN A 420 -7.44 -35.22 16.92
CA ASN A 420 -6.98 -33.83 16.89
C ASN A 420 -6.83 -33.35 15.45
N ARG A 421 -7.43 -32.20 15.16
CA ARG A 421 -7.34 -31.53 13.85
C ARG A 421 -6.11 -30.64 13.81
N PHE A 422 -5.36 -30.69 12.71
CA PHE A 422 -4.16 -29.87 12.54
C PHE A 422 -4.00 -29.42 11.08
N SER A 423 -3.35 -28.27 10.89
CA SER A 423 -3.06 -27.71 9.56
C SER A 423 -2.02 -28.56 8.81
N ASN A 424 -2.22 -28.73 7.50
CA ASN A 424 -1.25 -29.35 6.60
C ASN A 424 -0.12 -28.39 6.18
N GLY A 425 -0.18 -27.11 6.57
CA GLY A 425 0.86 -26.12 6.24
C GLY A 425 0.93 -25.79 4.75
N ILE A 426 -0.22 -25.63 4.10
CA ILE A 426 -0.31 -25.22 2.69
C ILE A 426 0.13 -23.77 2.54
N ARG A 427 1.05 -23.52 1.60
CA ARG A 427 1.56 -22.19 1.24
C ARG A 427 1.28 -21.93 -0.23
N PHE A 428 0.65 -20.79 -0.52
CA PHE A 428 0.41 -20.33 -1.88
C PHE A 428 1.52 -19.39 -2.34
N GLY A 429 1.83 -19.42 -3.62
CA GLY A 429 2.80 -18.53 -4.25
C GLY A 429 2.50 -18.36 -5.73
N ILE A 430 3.23 -17.43 -6.35
CA ILE A 430 3.17 -17.13 -7.78
C ILE A 430 4.48 -17.60 -8.41
N PHE A 431 4.42 -18.28 -9.54
CA PHE A 431 5.56 -18.96 -10.13
C PHE A 431 5.72 -18.69 -11.63
N GLY A 432 6.97 -18.43 -12.03
CA GLY A 432 7.41 -18.39 -13.41
C GLY A 432 6.94 -17.17 -14.21
N GLU A 433 7.38 -17.07 -15.46
CA GLU A 433 7.12 -15.92 -16.35
C GLU A 433 5.63 -15.68 -16.65
N ASN A 434 4.78 -16.70 -16.47
CA ASN A 434 3.34 -16.59 -16.68
C ASN A 434 2.58 -16.16 -15.40
N SER A 435 3.28 -15.85 -14.31
CA SER A 435 2.71 -15.52 -13.00
C SER A 435 1.65 -16.54 -12.54
N GLN A 436 1.97 -17.82 -12.66
CA GLN A 436 1.02 -18.89 -12.39
C GLN A 436 0.87 -19.12 -10.88
N VAL A 437 -0.36 -19.10 -10.36
CA VAL A 437 -0.61 -19.41 -8.95
C VAL A 437 -0.42 -20.90 -8.68
N GLY A 438 0.31 -21.21 -7.64
CA GLY A 438 0.57 -22.57 -7.16
C GLY A 438 0.48 -22.66 -5.64
N PHE A 439 0.50 -23.89 -5.13
CA PHE A 439 0.72 -24.12 -3.71
C PHE A 439 1.59 -25.34 -3.45
N LEU A 440 2.25 -25.36 -2.30
CA LEU A 440 3.04 -26.48 -1.82
C LEU A 440 2.85 -26.72 -0.33
N TYR A 441 3.17 -27.92 0.13
CA TYR A 441 3.32 -28.22 1.56
C TYR A 441 4.21 -29.43 1.83
N ALA A 442 4.68 -29.52 3.07
CA ALA A 442 5.48 -30.61 3.59
C ALA A 442 5.19 -30.80 5.09
N ASN A 443 4.32 -31.75 5.44
CA ASN A 443 3.78 -31.90 6.80
C ASN A 443 4.40 -33.07 7.60
N GLY A 444 5.56 -33.56 7.16
CA GLY A 444 6.25 -34.73 7.73
C GLY A 444 5.70 -36.10 7.30
N ASN A 445 4.45 -36.16 6.83
CA ASN A 445 3.85 -37.38 6.27
C ASN A 445 3.92 -37.41 4.75
N GLU A 446 3.64 -36.27 4.14
CA GLU A 446 3.65 -36.08 2.70
C GLU A 446 4.27 -34.73 2.35
N SER A 447 4.75 -34.63 1.12
CA SER A 447 5.21 -33.37 0.56
C SER A 447 4.90 -33.32 -0.92
N ARG A 448 4.12 -32.32 -1.32
CA ARG A 448 3.50 -32.23 -2.64
C ARG A 448 3.30 -30.76 -3.03
N GLY A 449 3.22 -30.49 -4.33
CA GLY A 449 2.99 -29.16 -4.89
C GLY A 449 2.16 -29.22 -6.17
N TRP A 450 1.41 -28.15 -6.45
CA TRP A 450 0.54 -28.02 -7.62
C TRP A 450 0.59 -26.62 -8.20
N LEU A 451 0.42 -26.53 -9.51
CA LEU A 451 0.22 -25.30 -10.27
C LEU A 451 -1.19 -25.30 -10.86
N PHE A 452 -1.86 -24.14 -10.84
CA PHE A 452 -3.19 -24.00 -11.43
C PHE A 452 -3.09 -23.53 -12.89
N ASP A 453 -3.56 -24.32 -13.85
CA ASP A 453 -3.42 -24.01 -15.29
C ASP A 453 -4.56 -23.13 -15.87
N GLY A 454 -5.43 -22.63 -15.00
CA GLY A 454 -6.67 -21.93 -15.37
C GLY A 454 -7.91 -22.83 -15.41
N SER A 455 -7.74 -24.15 -15.35
CA SER A 455 -8.83 -25.13 -15.40
C SER A 455 -8.65 -26.33 -14.48
N GLU A 456 -7.43 -26.68 -14.10
CA GLU A 456 -7.15 -27.74 -13.15
C GLU A 456 -5.87 -27.50 -12.36
N TRP A 457 -5.76 -28.19 -11.22
CA TRP A 457 -4.52 -28.24 -10.43
C TRP A 457 -3.65 -29.39 -10.92
N VAL A 458 -2.54 -29.05 -11.57
CA VAL A 458 -1.56 -30.01 -12.08
C VAL A 458 -0.48 -30.22 -11.01
N GLU A 459 -0.30 -31.46 -10.58
CA GLU A 459 0.75 -31.78 -9.59
C GLU A 459 2.14 -31.58 -10.21
N GLU A 460 2.92 -30.69 -9.60
CA GLU A 460 4.30 -30.42 -9.97
C GLU A 460 5.23 -30.91 -8.86
N LYS A 461 5.96 -31.99 -9.16
CA LYS A 461 6.77 -32.69 -8.16
C LYS A 461 7.99 -31.89 -7.73
N ASP A 462 8.53 -31.09 -8.64
CA ASP A 462 9.72 -30.28 -8.37
C ASP A 462 9.36 -28.98 -7.63
N LEU A 463 8.07 -28.64 -7.48
CA LEU A 463 7.59 -27.47 -6.74
C LEU A 463 7.84 -27.59 -5.23
N VAL A 464 8.10 -28.79 -4.71
CA VAL A 464 8.66 -28.95 -3.36
C VAL A 464 10.18 -28.96 -3.46
N PRO A 465 10.90 -28.08 -2.74
CA PRO A 465 12.36 -28.11 -2.71
C PRO A 465 12.90 -29.47 -2.25
N ALA A 466 13.87 -30.01 -2.97
CA ALA A 466 14.62 -31.20 -2.58
C ALA A 466 15.65 -30.89 -1.47
N ALA A 467 15.24 -30.17 -0.43
CA ALA A 467 16.06 -29.76 0.69
C ALA A 467 15.86 -30.70 1.88
N GLN A 468 16.97 -31.10 2.52
CA GLN A 468 16.92 -32.02 3.65
C GLN A 468 16.18 -31.39 4.83
N GLY A 469 15.09 -32.04 5.27
CA GLY A 469 14.30 -31.57 6.40
C GLY A 469 13.37 -30.40 6.08
N PHE A 470 13.12 -30.11 4.80
CA PHE A 470 12.08 -29.15 4.41
C PHE A 470 10.72 -29.62 4.90
N VAL A 471 10.08 -28.78 5.72
CA VAL A 471 8.74 -28.97 6.27
C VAL A 471 8.08 -27.61 6.33
N THR A 472 6.81 -27.51 5.95
CA THR A 472 5.97 -26.30 6.09
C THR A 472 5.13 -26.32 7.36
N ALA A 473 4.90 -27.50 7.93
CA ALA A 473 4.31 -27.66 9.24
C ALA A 473 4.80 -28.95 9.94
N THR A 474 4.89 -28.93 11.27
CA THR A 474 5.17 -30.13 12.08
C THR A 474 4.10 -30.29 13.15
N GLY A 475 3.29 -31.34 13.06
CA GLY A 475 2.18 -31.56 14.00
C GLY A 475 1.18 -30.39 14.03
N GLY A 476 0.96 -29.74 12.89
CA GLY A 476 0.09 -28.57 12.75
C GLY A 476 0.73 -27.22 13.04
N LYS A 477 1.96 -27.20 13.58
CA LYS A 477 2.66 -25.95 13.88
C LYS A 477 3.40 -25.44 12.67
N ASP A 478 3.28 -24.14 12.40
CA ASP A 478 4.04 -23.44 11.37
C ASP A 478 5.54 -23.62 11.60
N THR A 479 6.30 -23.86 10.53
CA THR A 479 7.76 -23.96 10.55
C THR A 479 8.45 -22.73 9.94
N GLY A 480 7.70 -21.69 9.58
CA GLY A 480 8.23 -20.44 9.07
C GLY A 480 8.56 -20.46 7.58
N VAL A 481 8.03 -21.42 6.81
CA VAL A 481 8.14 -21.37 5.34
C VAL A 481 7.22 -20.28 4.81
N ARG A 482 7.73 -19.41 3.95
CA ARG A 482 6.98 -18.36 3.23
C ARG A 482 7.30 -18.39 1.74
N LEU A 483 6.31 -18.04 0.93
CA LEU A 483 6.45 -17.77 -0.49
C LEU A 483 6.17 -16.28 -0.68
N ILE A 484 7.22 -15.50 -0.93
CA ILE A 484 7.13 -14.04 -1.06
C ILE A 484 7.98 -13.58 -2.23
N ASP A 485 7.49 -12.62 -2.99
CA ASP A 485 8.24 -11.95 -4.06
C ASP A 485 9.22 -10.97 -3.39
N LEU A 486 10.49 -11.37 -3.29
CA LEU A 486 11.51 -10.63 -2.54
C LEU A 486 12.08 -9.45 -3.32
N ASN A 487 12.17 -9.58 -4.64
CA ASN A 487 12.87 -8.65 -5.52
C ASN A 487 11.93 -7.88 -6.46
N GLY A 488 10.62 -7.99 -6.22
CA GLY A 488 9.64 -7.35 -7.07
C GLY A 488 9.74 -7.81 -8.52
N ASP A 489 9.94 -9.11 -8.80
CA ASP A 489 9.89 -9.63 -10.19
C ASP A 489 8.58 -10.35 -10.59
N GLY A 490 7.66 -10.52 -9.65
CA GLY A 490 6.32 -11.05 -9.86
C GLY A 490 6.24 -12.56 -9.64
N SER A 491 7.38 -13.20 -9.36
CA SER A 491 7.49 -14.57 -8.91
C SER A 491 7.86 -14.60 -7.43
N THR A 492 7.40 -15.62 -6.72
CA THR A 492 7.72 -15.78 -5.30
C THR A 492 9.00 -16.58 -5.09
N GLU A 493 9.87 -16.09 -4.21
CA GLU A 493 10.94 -16.85 -3.60
C GLU A 493 10.41 -17.68 -2.43
N LEU A 494 11.06 -18.82 -2.21
CA LEU A 494 10.81 -19.63 -1.04
C LEU A 494 11.81 -19.30 0.05
N LEU A 495 11.29 -18.87 1.21
CA LEU A 495 12.08 -18.63 2.41
C LEU A 495 11.82 -19.74 3.41
N ASN A 496 12.88 -20.42 3.83
CA ASN A 496 12.81 -21.39 4.92
C ASN A 496 13.18 -20.75 6.26
N GLY A 497 12.19 -20.29 7.02
CA GLY A 497 12.37 -19.47 8.23
C GLY A 497 12.61 -20.21 9.55
N TRP A 498 12.81 -21.53 9.55
CA TRP A 498 13.02 -22.30 10.79
C TRP A 498 14.43 -22.11 11.38
N PRO A 499 14.59 -22.06 12.72
CA PRO A 499 15.90 -21.99 13.37
C PRO A 499 16.89 -23.06 12.87
N ASN A 500 18.00 -22.59 12.29
CA ASN A 500 19.12 -23.38 11.73
C ASN A 500 18.88 -24.05 10.36
N ALA A 501 17.80 -23.70 9.64
CA ALA A 501 17.53 -24.17 8.26
C ALA A 501 17.44 -23.04 7.22
N GLY A 502 17.73 -21.79 7.63
CA GLY A 502 17.66 -20.57 6.84
C GLY A 502 18.26 -20.74 5.45
N GLN A 503 17.42 -20.92 4.45
CA GLN A 503 17.80 -21.06 3.06
C GLN A 503 16.73 -20.37 2.23
N VAL A 504 17.17 -19.60 1.25
CA VAL A 504 16.29 -18.94 0.28
C VAL A 504 16.46 -19.64 -1.05
N PHE A 505 15.35 -19.83 -1.76
CA PHE A 505 15.33 -20.46 -3.07
C PHE A 505 14.59 -19.58 -4.07
N VAL A 506 15.07 -19.59 -5.31
CA VAL A 506 14.40 -18.97 -6.45
C VAL A 506 13.87 -20.04 -7.38
N TRP A 507 12.69 -19.82 -7.96
CA TRP A 507 12.09 -20.73 -8.93
C TRP A 507 12.56 -20.38 -10.35
N LYS A 508 13.45 -21.18 -10.94
CA LYS A 508 13.98 -20.96 -12.30
C LYS A 508 13.98 -22.24 -13.10
N SER A 509 13.60 -22.14 -14.38
CA SER A 509 13.54 -23.30 -15.29
C SER A 509 12.78 -24.49 -14.69
N GLU A 510 11.63 -24.20 -14.07
CA GLU A 510 10.75 -25.18 -13.41
C GLU A 510 11.40 -25.95 -12.24
N LYS A 511 12.41 -25.35 -11.58
CA LYS A 511 13.09 -25.93 -10.42
C LYS A 511 13.49 -24.90 -9.39
N TRP A 512 13.56 -25.33 -8.13
CA TRP A 512 14.16 -24.54 -7.06
C TRP A 512 15.69 -24.55 -7.15
N GLU A 513 16.27 -23.37 -7.22
CA GLU A 513 17.70 -23.13 -7.07
C GLU A 513 17.96 -22.46 -5.72
N SER A 514 18.90 -23.00 -4.93
CA SER A 514 19.31 -22.34 -3.69
C SER A 514 20.08 -21.07 -4.01
N LEU A 515 19.70 -19.99 -3.35
CA LEU A 515 20.48 -18.76 -3.34
C LEU A 515 21.66 -18.88 -2.37
N PRO A 516 22.73 -18.09 -2.56
CA PRO A 516 23.95 -18.14 -1.75
C PRO A 516 23.80 -17.48 -0.36
N PHE A 517 22.60 -16.99 -0.03
CA PHE A 517 22.29 -16.30 1.22
C PHE A 517 21.10 -16.95 1.97
N SER A 518 20.91 -16.50 3.21
CA SER A 518 19.84 -16.93 4.11
C SER A 518 19.21 -15.72 4.78
N LEU A 519 18.20 -15.94 5.63
CA LEU A 519 17.81 -14.92 6.60
C LEU A 519 19.03 -14.46 7.43
N PRO A 520 19.06 -13.19 7.86
CA PRO A 520 20.10 -12.67 8.73
C PRO A 520 20.28 -13.50 10.00
N LYS A 521 21.50 -13.49 10.54
CA LYS A 521 21.84 -14.28 11.72
C LYS A 521 20.95 -13.90 12.91
N ASN A 522 20.44 -14.93 13.61
CA ASN A 522 19.51 -14.83 14.75
C ASN A 522 18.07 -14.43 14.40
N VAL A 523 17.78 -14.04 13.16
CA VAL A 523 16.43 -13.79 12.69
C VAL A 523 15.76 -15.10 12.25
N GLN A 524 14.49 -15.24 12.59
CA GLN A 524 13.62 -16.37 12.24
C GLN A 524 12.24 -15.83 11.86
N ILE A 525 11.43 -16.60 11.15
CA ILE A 525 10.04 -16.20 10.86
C ILE A 525 9.11 -16.64 12.01
N VAL A 526 9.34 -17.85 12.54
CA VAL A 526 8.62 -18.38 13.69
C VAL A 526 9.57 -18.86 14.77
N ASP A 527 9.10 -18.91 16.02
CA ASP A 527 9.82 -19.51 17.12
C ASP A 527 9.78 -21.06 17.08
N ASN A 528 10.44 -21.72 18.04
CA ASN A 528 10.48 -23.19 18.12
C ASN A 528 9.12 -23.86 18.37
N GLN A 529 8.07 -23.10 18.69
CA GLN A 529 6.70 -23.56 18.87
C GLN A 529 5.79 -23.22 17.68
N GLY A 530 6.34 -22.58 16.64
CA GLY A 530 5.58 -22.09 15.48
C GLY A 530 4.84 -20.77 15.76
N GLY A 531 5.18 -20.07 16.84
CA GLY A 531 4.66 -18.73 17.15
C GLY A 531 5.38 -17.64 16.35
N ASP A 532 4.78 -16.47 16.25
CA ASP A 532 5.34 -15.31 15.55
C ASP A 532 6.67 -14.87 16.20
N PHE A 533 7.76 -14.82 15.41
CA PHE A 533 9.06 -14.37 15.90
C PHE A 533 9.22 -12.85 15.84
N GLY A 534 8.30 -12.14 15.20
CA GLY A 534 8.34 -10.68 15.06
C GLY A 534 9.05 -10.19 13.80
N THR A 535 9.24 -11.06 12.81
CA THR A 535 9.84 -10.73 11.51
C THR A 535 8.77 -10.34 10.49
N ARG A 536 9.02 -9.27 9.74
CA ARG A 536 8.17 -8.75 8.65
C ARG A 536 9.05 -8.37 7.46
N PHE A 537 8.49 -8.50 6.28
CA PHE A 537 9.13 -8.16 5.00
C PHE A 537 8.41 -6.95 4.41
N VAL A 538 9.11 -5.84 4.25
CA VAL A 538 8.52 -4.54 3.89
C VAL A 538 9.54 -3.75 3.09
N ASP A 539 9.16 -3.21 1.94
CA ASP A 539 9.97 -2.23 1.21
C ASP A 539 10.03 -0.92 2.02
N LEU A 540 11.14 -0.66 2.71
CA LEU A 540 11.31 0.52 3.57
C LEU A 540 11.85 1.71 2.79
N ASP A 541 12.72 1.46 1.83
CA ASP A 541 13.44 2.50 1.11
C ASP A 541 12.88 2.80 -0.29
N ASP A 542 11.78 2.14 -0.68
CA ASP A 542 11.05 2.26 -1.94
C ASP A 542 11.88 1.82 -3.14
N ASP A 543 12.64 0.72 -3.01
CA ASP A 543 13.45 0.14 -4.08
C ASP A 543 12.81 -1.08 -4.79
N LEU A 544 11.60 -1.47 -4.36
CA LEU A 544 10.83 -2.67 -4.77
C LEU A 544 11.29 -3.99 -4.15
N ASP A 545 12.44 -4.01 -3.48
CA ASP A 545 12.92 -5.19 -2.80
C ASP A 545 12.41 -5.20 -1.35
N LEU A 546 12.13 -6.38 -0.81
CA LEU A 546 11.58 -6.52 0.53
C LEU A 546 12.70 -6.52 1.59
N ASP A 547 12.78 -5.42 2.34
CA ASP A 547 13.63 -5.32 3.52
C ASP A 547 13.10 -6.15 4.69
N LEU A 548 14.00 -6.48 5.62
CA LEU A 548 13.66 -7.25 6.79
C LEU A 548 13.59 -6.37 8.03
N VAL A 549 12.46 -6.41 8.72
CA VAL A 549 12.27 -5.80 10.04
C VAL A 549 11.97 -6.90 11.05
N CYS A 550 12.74 -6.98 12.13
CA CYS A 550 12.49 -7.95 13.21
C CYS A 550 12.52 -7.27 14.58
N SER A 551 11.43 -7.42 15.34
CA SER A 551 11.37 -6.91 16.72
C SER A 551 10.61 -7.85 17.67
N ASN A 552 11.31 -8.30 18.71
CA ASN A 552 10.79 -9.12 19.80
C ASN A 552 11.59 -8.83 21.09
N GLU A 553 11.42 -9.63 22.14
CA GLU A 553 12.10 -9.40 23.43
C GLU A 553 13.62 -9.56 23.40
N LYS A 554 14.17 -10.07 22.28
CA LYS A 554 15.59 -10.38 22.08
C LYS A 554 16.21 -9.59 20.94
N GLU A 555 15.46 -9.33 19.87
CA GLU A 555 15.91 -8.70 18.65
C GLU A 555 15.18 -7.37 18.41
N SER A 556 15.87 -6.37 17.89
CA SER A 556 15.28 -5.13 17.37
C SER A 556 16.18 -4.63 16.25
N VAL A 557 15.95 -5.16 15.05
CA VAL A 557 16.88 -5.06 13.92
C VAL A 557 16.16 -4.72 12.62
N VAL A 558 16.87 -4.01 11.73
CA VAL A 558 16.46 -3.73 10.35
C VAL A 558 17.61 -4.05 9.40
N TYR A 559 17.32 -4.77 8.33
CA TYR A 559 18.27 -5.09 7.27
C TYR A 559 17.70 -4.70 5.92
N LEU A 560 18.48 -3.95 5.14
CA LEU A 560 18.11 -3.68 3.74
C LEU A 560 18.44 -4.88 2.86
N PHE A 561 17.55 -5.22 1.96
CA PHE A 561 17.87 -6.13 0.87
C PHE A 561 18.87 -5.45 -0.07
N GLN A 562 19.75 -6.22 -0.71
CA GLN A 562 20.78 -5.66 -1.60
C GLN A 562 20.61 -6.15 -3.02
N ASP A 563 20.57 -7.47 -3.20
CA ASP A 563 20.33 -8.14 -4.46
C ASP A 563 20.18 -9.66 -4.24
N MET A 564 19.84 -10.37 -5.31
CA MET A 564 19.67 -11.83 -5.33
C MET A 564 21.00 -12.62 -5.31
N GLU A 565 22.16 -11.96 -5.28
CA GLU A 565 23.48 -12.60 -5.13
C GLU A 565 24.01 -12.52 -3.69
N THR A 566 23.69 -11.46 -2.94
CA THR A 566 24.16 -11.24 -1.56
C THR A 566 23.06 -11.34 -0.52
N GLY A 567 21.80 -11.09 -0.88
CA GLY A 567 20.66 -11.03 0.03
C GLY A 567 20.68 -9.78 0.91
N TRP A 568 20.19 -9.90 2.14
CA TRP A 568 20.22 -8.81 3.12
C TRP A 568 21.65 -8.49 3.59
N GLY A 569 21.97 -7.19 3.64
CA GLY A 569 23.28 -6.69 4.05
C GLY A 569 23.54 -6.72 5.57
N ASP A 570 24.43 -5.85 6.04
CA ASP A 570 24.60 -5.60 7.48
C ASP A 570 23.37 -4.87 8.05
N ALA A 571 23.08 -5.09 9.34
CA ALA A 571 21.99 -4.40 10.02
C ALA A 571 22.21 -2.88 9.99
N ILE A 572 21.24 -2.14 9.47
CA ILE A 572 21.24 -0.66 9.49
C ILE A 572 20.67 -0.11 10.80
N LEU A 573 19.90 -0.93 11.51
CA LEU A 573 19.45 -0.72 12.88
C LEU A 573 19.68 -2.03 13.63
N ASP A 574 20.39 -1.96 14.76
CA ASP A 574 20.62 -3.09 15.67
C ASP A 574 20.65 -2.54 17.09
N GLU A 575 19.46 -2.45 17.68
CA GLU A 575 19.24 -1.80 18.95
C GLU A 575 18.90 -2.82 20.03
N LYS A 576 19.25 -2.50 21.28
CA LYS A 576 18.83 -3.33 22.41
C LYS A 576 17.30 -3.21 22.57
N PRO A 577 16.53 -4.31 22.58
CA PRO A 577 15.08 -4.25 22.79
C PRO A 577 14.70 -3.41 24.02
N GLY A 578 13.74 -2.50 23.82
CA GLY A 578 13.26 -1.55 24.84
C GLY A 578 14.17 -0.33 25.08
N SER A 579 15.22 -0.12 24.30
CA SER A 579 15.93 1.17 24.26
C SER A 579 15.05 2.26 23.61
N GLU A 580 15.44 3.54 23.76
CA GLU A 580 14.74 4.67 23.14
C GLU A 580 14.75 4.60 21.60
N ASP A 581 15.84 4.09 21.03
CA ASP A 581 16.02 3.98 19.57
C ASP A 581 15.52 2.64 19.00
N ALA A 582 15.16 1.67 19.84
CA ALA A 582 14.66 0.37 19.41
C ALA A 582 13.32 0.47 18.65
N LEU A 583 13.03 -0.59 17.90
CA LEU A 583 11.73 -0.81 17.28
C LEU A 583 10.69 -1.13 18.37
N PRO A 584 9.44 -0.66 18.21
CA PRO A 584 8.31 -1.22 18.94
C PRO A 584 8.22 -2.75 18.71
N LEU A 585 7.92 -3.49 19.78
CA LEU A 585 7.83 -4.96 19.72
C LEU A 585 6.76 -5.40 18.71
N ILE A 586 7.17 -6.14 17.67
CA ILE A 586 6.29 -6.71 16.66
C ILE A 586 5.65 -8.00 17.18
N ALA A 587 6.43 -8.83 17.87
CA ALA A 587 5.94 -10.03 18.55
C ALA A 587 6.30 -10.02 20.03
N ARG A 588 5.49 -10.74 20.82
CA ARG A 588 5.71 -10.97 22.25
C ARG A 588 5.18 -12.35 22.63
N ASP A 589 6.00 -13.15 23.32
CA ASP A 589 5.69 -14.51 23.75
C ASP A 589 5.18 -15.42 22.61
N GLY A 590 5.71 -15.24 21.39
CA GLY A 590 5.33 -16.01 20.20
C GLY A 590 3.99 -15.60 19.58
N THR A 591 3.41 -14.46 19.96
CA THR A 591 2.18 -13.92 19.38
C THR A 591 2.40 -12.56 18.72
N ASN A 592 1.55 -12.25 17.73
CA ASN A 592 1.56 -10.94 17.07
C ASN A 592 1.14 -9.88 18.10
N ASN A 593 2.05 -8.94 18.38
CA ASN A 593 1.88 -7.91 19.41
C ASN A 593 1.10 -6.68 18.92
N GLY A 594 0.36 -6.83 17.82
CA GLY A 594 -0.49 -5.80 17.23
C GLY A 594 0.22 -4.91 16.24
N ALA A 595 1.17 -5.45 15.49
CA ALA A 595 2.03 -4.70 14.60
C ALA A 595 1.57 -4.73 13.14
N TRP A 596 1.57 -3.58 12.48
CA TRP A 596 1.32 -3.44 11.03
C TRP A 596 2.14 -2.30 10.43
N PHE A 597 2.24 -2.29 9.11
CA PHE A 597 2.91 -1.24 8.34
C PHE A 597 1.88 -0.47 7.53
N HIS A 598 1.88 0.86 7.66
CA HIS A 598 0.98 1.74 6.92
C HIS A 598 1.53 3.17 6.96
N SER A 599 1.24 3.99 5.94
CA SER A 599 1.67 5.40 5.88
C SER A 599 3.17 5.59 6.20
N ARG A 600 4.03 4.74 5.64
CA ARG A 600 5.50 4.72 5.85
C ARG A 600 5.94 4.66 7.31
N ALA A 601 5.22 3.87 8.11
CA ALA A 601 5.58 3.62 9.50
C ALA A 601 5.18 2.22 9.93
N LEU A 602 5.96 1.67 10.85
CA LEU A 602 5.56 0.58 11.73
C LEU A 602 4.69 1.17 12.85
N TRP A 603 3.52 0.57 13.03
CA TRP A 603 2.58 0.87 14.09
C TRP A 603 2.39 -0.35 14.97
N VAL A 604 2.21 -0.13 16.28
CA VAL A 604 1.84 -1.17 17.22
C VAL A 604 0.72 -0.68 18.13
N ASN A 605 -0.34 -1.49 18.25
CA ASN A 605 -1.46 -1.25 19.17
C ASN A 605 -1.80 -2.54 19.92
N ASN A 606 -1.67 -2.49 21.25
CA ASN A 606 -1.99 -3.58 22.16
C ASN A 606 -2.41 -3.04 23.53
N GLU A 607 -2.62 -3.92 24.51
CA GLU A 607 -3.13 -3.54 25.82
C GLU A 607 -2.21 -2.59 26.63
N ASN A 608 -0.94 -2.43 26.21
CA ASN A 608 0.05 -1.55 26.86
C ASN A 608 0.24 -0.22 26.15
N THR A 609 -0.34 -0.02 24.96
CA THR A 609 -0.15 1.22 24.19
C THR A 609 -1.14 2.32 24.58
N ASP A 610 -2.11 2.02 25.44
CA ASP A 610 -3.16 2.97 25.84
C ASP A 610 -2.63 4.20 26.60
N GLN A 611 -1.43 4.11 27.19
CA GLN A 611 -0.76 5.24 27.84
C GLN A 611 0.04 6.11 26.87
N LEU A 612 0.26 5.65 25.63
CA LEU A 612 1.01 6.38 24.61
C LEU A 612 0.15 7.45 23.93
N GLU A 613 0.82 8.40 23.27
CA GLU A 613 0.17 9.35 22.38
C GLU A 613 -0.58 8.59 21.28
N ASN A 614 -1.81 9.03 20.99
CA ASN A 614 -2.70 8.41 20.00
C ASN A 614 -2.94 6.89 20.17
N LYS A 615 -2.60 6.35 21.36
CA LYS A 615 -2.80 4.95 21.77
C LYS A 615 -1.97 3.93 20.96
N VAL A 616 -0.90 4.37 20.35
CA VAL A 616 -0.04 3.54 19.48
C VAL A 616 1.43 3.78 19.78
N ALA A 617 2.26 2.76 19.59
CA ALA A 617 3.68 2.97 19.35
C ALA A 617 3.91 3.11 17.84
N LYS A 618 4.85 3.97 17.45
CA LYS A 618 5.15 4.30 16.06
C LYS A 618 6.65 4.38 15.84
N LYS A 619 7.12 3.85 14.71
CA LYS A 619 8.46 4.12 14.17
C LYS A 619 8.33 4.37 12.67
N THR A 620 8.73 5.53 12.20
CA THR A 620 8.66 5.88 10.76
C THR A 620 9.79 5.22 9.98
N PHE A 621 9.62 5.04 8.67
CA PHE A 621 10.67 4.49 7.80
C PHE A 621 11.91 5.38 7.84
N ASN A 622 11.72 6.71 7.81
CA ASN A 622 12.82 7.68 7.94
C ASN A 622 13.62 7.52 9.25
N GLU A 623 12.97 7.15 10.36
CA GLU A 623 13.68 6.86 11.61
C GLU A 623 14.43 5.54 11.57
N MET A 624 13.90 4.53 10.86
CA MET A 624 14.59 3.25 10.66
C MET A 624 15.79 3.37 9.71
N LEU A 625 15.68 4.22 8.68
CA LEU A 625 16.69 4.44 7.65
C LEU A 625 17.71 5.54 7.97
N ARG A 626 17.61 6.18 9.14
CA ARG A 626 18.29 7.45 9.44
C ARG A 626 19.80 7.48 9.17
N ASP A 627 20.49 6.38 9.45
CA ASP A 627 21.95 6.24 9.29
C ASP A 627 22.33 5.27 8.14
N ALA A 628 21.35 4.82 7.36
CA ALA A 628 21.57 3.92 6.24
C ALA A 628 22.23 4.65 5.07
N ARG A 629 23.14 3.92 4.38
CA ARG A 629 23.59 4.31 3.04
C ARG A 629 22.75 3.51 2.05
N LEU A 630 21.76 4.15 1.46
CA LEU A 630 20.87 3.50 0.51
C LEU A 630 21.62 3.22 -0.81
N PRO A 631 21.38 2.07 -1.44
CA PRO A 631 21.88 1.79 -2.78
C PRO A 631 21.26 2.73 -3.82
N SER A 632 21.81 2.74 -5.03
CA SER A 632 21.16 3.40 -6.16
C SER A 632 19.98 2.56 -6.63
N LYS A 633 18.84 3.21 -6.87
CA LYS A 633 17.63 2.56 -7.37
C LYS A 633 17.67 2.31 -8.88
N SER A 634 16.93 1.32 -9.34
CA SER A 634 16.55 1.21 -10.75
C SER A 634 15.71 2.43 -11.19
N LYS A 635 15.57 2.66 -12.50
CA LYS A 635 14.78 3.80 -13.01
C LYS A 635 13.29 3.65 -12.63
N GLU A 636 12.79 2.42 -12.60
CA GLU A 636 11.44 2.06 -12.20
C GLU A 636 11.21 2.34 -10.71
N ALA A 637 12.12 1.85 -9.85
CA ALA A 637 12.05 2.07 -8.40
C ALA A 637 12.22 3.56 -8.03
N ALA A 638 13.12 4.27 -8.71
CA ALA A 638 13.28 5.71 -8.54
C ALA A 638 11.98 6.45 -8.87
N LEU A 639 11.34 6.14 -10.00
CA LEU A 639 10.07 6.75 -10.40
C LEU A 639 8.96 6.49 -9.36
N LYS A 640 8.82 5.26 -8.86
CA LYS A 640 7.83 4.89 -7.84
C LYS A 640 8.04 5.63 -6.51
N SER A 641 9.30 5.88 -6.14
CA SER A 641 9.63 6.55 -4.89
C SER A 641 9.38 8.07 -4.88
N ILE A 642 9.06 8.67 -6.03
CA ILE A 642 8.79 10.11 -6.12
C ILE A 642 7.32 10.38 -5.79
N HIS A 643 7.10 11.16 -4.73
CA HIS A 643 5.77 11.64 -4.36
C HIS A 643 5.58 13.09 -4.81
N THR A 644 4.51 13.32 -5.58
CA THR A 644 4.12 14.66 -6.03
C THR A 644 2.96 15.22 -5.19
N ARG A 645 2.72 16.53 -5.29
CA ARG A 645 1.47 17.12 -4.79
C ARG A 645 0.33 16.81 -5.76
N PRO A 646 -0.94 16.83 -5.32
CA PRO A 646 -2.08 16.70 -6.21
C PRO A 646 -2.01 17.66 -7.41
N GLY A 647 -2.35 17.17 -8.60
CA GLY A 647 -2.28 17.91 -9.86
C GLY A 647 -0.91 17.94 -10.54
N PHE A 648 0.08 17.21 -10.01
CA PHE A 648 1.41 17.06 -10.62
C PHE A 648 1.73 15.59 -10.90
N GLU A 649 2.37 15.35 -12.04
CA GLU A 649 2.81 14.03 -12.49
C GLU A 649 4.32 14.06 -12.74
N VAL A 650 4.96 12.89 -12.60
CA VAL A 650 6.37 12.69 -12.93
C VAL A 650 6.44 11.66 -14.05
N GLU A 651 7.15 12.02 -15.11
CA GLU A 651 7.40 11.17 -16.27
C GLU A 651 8.90 10.88 -16.35
N LEU A 652 9.23 9.62 -16.66
CA LEU A 652 10.61 9.22 -16.88
C LEU A 652 10.99 9.50 -18.34
N VAL A 653 11.79 10.54 -18.58
CA VAL A 653 12.20 10.94 -19.94
C VAL A 653 13.58 10.40 -20.36
N ALA A 654 14.48 10.14 -19.42
CA ALA A 654 15.81 9.60 -19.69
C ALA A 654 16.43 8.97 -18.43
N ALA A 655 17.18 7.89 -18.60
CA ALA A 655 17.95 7.21 -17.56
C ALA A 655 19.26 6.63 -18.14
N GLU A 656 20.10 6.04 -17.29
CA GLU A 656 21.25 5.26 -17.73
C GLU A 656 20.82 4.14 -18.72
N PRO A 657 21.62 3.87 -19.76
CA PRO A 657 22.93 4.43 -20.09
C PRO A 657 22.89 5.70 -20.96
N PHE A 658 21.70 6.23 -21.28
CA PHE A 658 21.56 7.38 -22.19
C PHE A 658 22.09 8.68 -21.58
N VAL A 659 21.92 8.83 -20.27
CA VAL A 659 22.45 9.93 -19.47
C VAL A 659 23.11 9.37 -18.20
N LYS A 660 24.12 10.06 -17.67
CA LYS A 660 24.79 9.73 -16.41
C LYS A 660 25.28 10.99 -15.71
N ASP A 661 25.02 11.11 -14.40
CA ASP A 661 25.40 12.25 -13.57
C ASP A 661 24.95 13.62 -14.15
N PRO A 662 23.67 13.79 -14.58
CA PRO A 662 23.20 15.04 -15.18
C PRO A 662 23.13 16.16 -14.15
N VAL A 663 23.66 17.34 -14.51
CA VAL A 663 23.67 18.54 -13.65
C VAL A 663 22.99 19.75 -14.26
N ALA A 664 22.81 19.76 -15.59
CA ALA A 664 22.02 20.77 -16.29
C ALA A 664 21.49 20.21 -17.61
N TYR A 665 20.35 20.72 -18.05
CA TYR A 665 19.77 20.39 -19.34
C TYR A 665 19.03 21.57 -19.97
N SER A 666 18.75 21.46 -21.27
CA SER A 666 17.88 22.40 -21.99
C SER A 666 17.41 21.81 -23.33
N TRP A 667 16.16 22.08 -23.71
CA TRP A 667 15.64 21.69 -25.02
C TRP A 667 16.05 22.65 -26.13
N GLY A 668 16.56 22.07 -27.21
CA GLY A 668 16.73 22.76 -28.47
C GLY A 668 15.40 22.97 -29.20
N PRO A 669 15.31 23.96 -30.10
CA PRO A 669 14.13 24.15 -30.96
C PRO A 669 13.92 23.00 -31.95
N ASP A 670 14.90 22.12 -32.11
CA ASP A 670 14.82 20.88 -32.90
C ASP A 670 14.29 19.68 -32.10
N GLY A 671 13.91 19.87 -30.85
CA GLY A 671 13.38 18.83 -29.96
C GLY A 671 14.45 18.06 -29.19
N LYS A 672 15.74 18.27 -29.48
CA LYS A 672 16.82 17.58 -28.76
C LYS A 672 16.91 18.04 -27.31
N LEU A 673 17.07 17.08 -26.41
CA LEU A 673 17.37 17.36 -25.01
C LEU A 673 18.90 17.41 -24.83
N TRP A 674 19.44 18.61 -24.67
CA TRP A 674 20.86 18.82 -24.39
C TRP A 674 21.13 18.64 -22.91
N VAL A 675 22.13 17.84 -22.56
CA VAL A 675 22.45 17.49 -21.17
C VAL A 675 23.94 17.70 -20.91
N VAL A 676 24.24 18.30 -19.76
CA VAL A 676 25.57 18.37 -19.18
C VAL A 676 25.70 17.32 -18.09
N GLU A 677 26.75 16.51 -18.20
CA GLU A 677 27.09 15.46 -17.27
C GLU A 677 28.39 15.84 -16.52
N MET A 678 28.38 15.75 -15.20
CA MET A 678 29.52 16.10 -14.35
C MET A 678 30.19 14.85 -13.76
N ALA A 679 30.69 13.99 -14.64
CA ALA A 679 31.33 12.72 -14.26
C ALA A 679 32.64 12.89 -13.49
N ASP A 680 33.18 14.10 -13.40
CA ASP A 680 34.39 14.46 -12.67
C ASP A 680 34.13 14.96 -11.24
N TYR A 681 32.89 15.05 -10.76
CA TYR A 681 32.61 15.52 -9.40
C TYR A 681 32.88 14.46 -8.31
N PRO A 682 33.44 14.83 -7.13
CA PRO A 682 34.06 16.12 -6.79
C PRO A 682 35.58 16.17 -7.04
N GLU A 683 36.23 15.04 -7.33
CA GLU A 683 37.70 14.92 -7.25
C GLU A 683 38.39 14.75 -8.62
N GLY A 684 37.67 14.83 -9.73
CA GLY A 684 38.13 14.42 -11.05
C GLY A 684 37.90 12.93 -11.32
N ILE A 685 37.94 12.52 -12.59
CA ILE A 685 37.73 11.09 -12.96
C ILE A 685 38.87 10.16 -12.50
N ASP A 686 39.97 10.71 -12.00
CA ASP A 686 41.12 10.00 -11.45
C ASP A 686 41.39 10.33 -9.97
N ASN A 687 40.50 11.07 -9.30
CA ASN A 687 40.69 11.64 -7.96
C ASN A 687 41.93 12.57 -7.83
N GLU A 688 42.49 13.01 -8.97
CA GLU A 688 43.61 13.96 -9.06
C GLU A 688 43.23 15.21 -9.87
N GLY A 689 41.93 15.44 -10.08
CA GLY A 689 41.38 16.60 -10.77
C GLY A 689 41.34 16.48 -12.30
N LYS A 690 41.49 15.28 -12.88
CA LYS A 690 41.33 15.11 -14.34
C LYS A 690 39.90 15.41 -14.78
N PRO A 691 39.72 16.29 -15.79
CA PRO A 691 38.40 16.62 -16.32
C PRO A 691 37.69 15.40 -16.93
N GLY A 692 36.40 15.33 -16.68
CA GLY A 692 35.53 14.25 -17.16
C GLY A 692 34.14 14.72 -17.55
N GLY A 693 33.84 16.00 -17.31
CA GLY A 693 32.61 16.62 -17.72
C GLY A 693 32.39 16.57 -19.23
N ARG A 694 31.12 16.43 -19.62
CA ARG A 694 30.74 16.23 -21.02
C ARG A 694 29.34 16.78 -21.30
N VAL A 695 29.08 16.99 -22.59
CA VAL A 695 27.80 17.38 -23.15
C VAL A 695 27.30 16.27 -24.06
N ARG A 696 26.04 15.91 -23.87
CA ARG A 696 25.30 15.03 -24.76
C ARG A 696 24.08 15.74 -25.30
N TYR A 697 23.55 15.25 -26.40
CA TYR A 697 22.16 15.49 -26.75
C TYR A 697 21.44 14.17 -26.92
N LEU A 698 20.16 14.18 -26.55
CA LEU A 698 19.26 13.05 -26.66
C LEU A 698 18.24 13.33 -27.77
N GLU A 699 17.91 12.29 -28.53
CA GLU A 699 16.90 12.31 -29.59
C GLU A 699 15.81 11.28 -29.32
N ASP A 700 14.56 11.73 -29.33
CA ASP A 700 13.36 10.91 -29.44
C ASP A 700 13.09 10.69 -30.94
N ALA A 701 13.28 9.46 -31.40
CA ALA A 701 13.34 9.16 -32.84
C ALA A 701 11.96 8.87 -33.43
N ASP A 702 11.03 8.34 -32.64
CA ASP A 702 9.70 7.94 -33.07
C ASP A 702 8.57 8.84 -32.54
N ARG A 703 8.90 9.81 -31.68
CA ARG A 703 8.03 10.85 -31.13
C ARG A 703 7.01 10.32 -30.13
N ASP A 704 7.37 9.28 -29.41
CA ASP A 704 6.54 8.74 -28.32
C ASP A 704 6.75 9.47 -26.98
N GLY A 705 7.75 10.36 -26.90
CA GLY A 705 8.11 11.11 -25.69
C GLY A 705 9.30 10.52 -24.92
N ASP A 706 9.76 9.32 -25.28
CA ASP A 706 10.94 8.66 -24.73
C ASP A 706 12.17 8.91 -25.63
N TYR A 707 13.34 9.12 -25.00
CA TYR A 707 14.56 9.37 -25.75
C TYR A 707 15.32 8.07 -26.07
N ASP A 708 15.34 7.68 -27.34
CA ASP A 708 15.95 6.42 -27.82
C ASP A 708 17.45 6.49 -28.11
N ARG A 709 17.98 7.70 -28.30
CA ARG A 709 19.35 7.90 -28.77
C ARG A 709 20.09 8.95 -27.97
N SER A 710 21.30 8.59 -27.53
CA SER A 710 22.24 9.49 -26.86
C SER A 710 23.50 9.69 -27.70
N THR A 711 23.85 10.95 -27.99
CA THR A 711 25.07 11.31 -28.72
C THR A 711 26.01 12.13 -27.84
N LEU A 712 27.27 11.69 -27.72
CA LEU A 712 28.33 12.46 -27.06
C LEU A 712 28.79 13.59 -27.98
N PHE A 713 28.45 14.82 -27.62
CA PHE A 713 28.72 16.02 -28.40
C PHE A 713 30.08 16.64 -28.09
N LEU A 714 30.43 16.77 -26.81
CA LEU A 714 31.70 17.35 -26.35
C LEU A 714 32.13 16.72 -25.03
N ASP A 715 33.42 16.47 -24.84
CA ASP A 715 33.98 15.93 -23.60
C ASP A 715 35.23 16.71 -23.12
N GLY A 716 35.78 16.28 -21.97
CA GLY A 716 36.98 16.88 -21.38
C GLY A 716 36.76 18.28 -20.79
N LEU A 717 35.53 18.58 -20.39
CA LEU A 717 35.18 19.79 -19.66
C LEU A 717 35.48 19.60 -18.17
N THR A 718 35.88 20.68 -17.50
CA THR A 718 36.15 20.67 -16.06
C THR A 718 34.90 21.14 -15.33
N PHE A 719 34.27 20.27 -14.54
CA PHE A 719 33.08 20.56 -13.73
C PHE A 719 32.01 21.42 -14.46
N PRO A 720 31.56 21.04 -15.67
CA PRO A 720 30.55 21.80 -16.39
C PRO A 720 29.19 21.70 -15.67
N ASN A 721 28.40 22.76 -15.70
CA ASN A 721 27.25 22.91 -14.79
C ASN A 721 26.09 23.74 -15.36
N GLY A 722 26.08 24.00 -16.66
CA GLY A 722 25.04 24.78 -17.31
C GLY A 722 25.11 24.67 -18.81
N ILE A 723 23.94 24.65 -19.45
CA ILE A 723 23.80 24.53 -20.89
C ILE A 723 22.63 25.36 -21.40
N LEU A 724 22.78 25.94 -22.58
CA LEU A 724 21.73 26.65 -23.30
C LEU A 724 21.97 26.53 -24.82
N PRO A 725 21.02 25.95 -25.58
CA PRO A 725 21.04 26.00 -27.03
C PRO A 725 21.17 27.44 -27.54
N TRP A 726 22.10 27.66 -28.44
CA TRP A 726 22.46 28.98 -28.94
C TRP A 726 22.88 28.87 -30.40
N HIS A 727 22.12 29.50 -31.30
CA HIS A 727 22.28 29.35 -32.75
C HIS A 727 22.34 27.86 -33.15
N ASP A 728 23.39 27.46 -33.87
CA ASP A 728 23.62 26.11 -34.37
C ASP A 728 24.40 25.22 -33.35
N GLY A 729 24.56 25.69 -32.12
CA GLY A 729 25.33 25.02 -31.07
C GLY A 729 24.78 25.24 -29.67
N VAL A 730 25.67 25.23 -28.68
CA VAL A 730 25.33 25.40 -27.26
C VAL A 730 26.30 26.32 -26.54
N LEU A 731 25.78 27.09 -25.60
CA LEU A 731 26.55 27.74 -24.54
C LEU A 731 26.71 26.77 -23.38
N ILE A 732 27.93 26.70 -22.82
CA ILE A 732 28.28 25.80 -21.73
C ILE A 732 29.00 26.60 -20.64
N THR A 733 28.54 26.50 -19.40
CA THR A 733 29.29 27.01 -18.25
C THR A 733 30.25 25.92 -17.76
N SER A 734 31.54 26.23 -17.70
CA SER A 734 32.60 25.35 -17.19
C SER A 734 33.70 26.27 -16.65
N ALA A 735 33.60 26.60 -15.36
CA ALA A 735 34.46 27.60 -14.72
C ALA A 735 35.94 27.26 -14.96
N PRO A 736 36.79 28.24 -15.33
CA PRO A 736 36.57 29.69 -15.24
C PRO A 736 35.87 30.32 -16.46
N ASP A 737 35.26 29.55 -17.35
CA ASP A 737 34.82 29.98 -18.67
C ASP A 737 33.31 29.78 -18.95
N ILE A 738 32.79 30.59 -19.87
CA ILE A 738 31.58 30.29 -20.65
C ILE A 738 32.01 30.06 -22.08
N LEU A 739 31.69 28.87 -22.58
CA LEU A 739 32.08 28.36 -23.89
C LEU A 739 30.88 28.38 -24.84
N TYR A 740 31.15 28.58 -26.13
CA TYR A 740 30.27 28.24 -27.24
C TYR A 740 30.86 27.02 -27.98
N ALA A 741 30.05 26.01 -28.22
CA ALA A 741 30.44 24.81 -28.96
C ALA A 741 29.42 24.48 -30.05
N GLU A 742 29.90 24.10 -31.23
CA GLU A 742 29.09 23.88 -32.45
C GLU A 742 29.67 22.70 -33.23
N ASP A 743 28.80 21.93 -33.86
CA ASP A 743 29.13 20.90 -34.86
C ASP A 743 28.88 21.49 -36.26
N THR A 744 29.96 21.82 -36.97
CA THR A 744 29.87 22.49 -38.29
C THR A 744 29.79 21.53 -39.47
N ASP A 745 29.97 20.22 -39.28
CA ASP A 745 29.96 19.21 -40.34
C ASP A 745 28.86 18.15 -40.24
N GLY A 746 28.14 18.12 -39.11
CA GLY A 746 26.96 17.30 -38.86
C GLY A 746 27.28 15.87 -38.43
N ASP A 747 28.48 15.58 -37.94
CA ASP A 747 28.86 14.24 -37.45
C ASP A 747 28.37 13.94 -36.01
N GLY A 748 27.74 14.92 -35.36
CA GLY A 748 27.22 14.86 -34.00
C GLY A 748 28.22 15.29 -32.92
N LYS A 749 29.41 15.79 -33.29
CA LYS A 749 30.45 16.23 -32.36
C LYS A 749 30.84 17.68 -32.59
N ALA A 750 31.11 18.39 -31.50
CA ALA A 750 31.60 19.75 -31.58
C ALA A 750 33.01 19.80 -32.18
N ASP A 751 33.14 20.40 -33.36
CA ASP A 751 34.42 20.68 -34.04
C ASP A 751 34.85 22.15 -33.87
N ARG A 752 33.91 23.03 -33.48
CA ARG A 752 34.17 24.42 -33.10
C ARG A 752 33.92 24.63 -31.62
N LYS A 753 34.91 25.21 -30.92
CA LYS A 753 34.83 25.62 -29.51
C LYS A 753 35.46 26.98 -29.29
N GLU A 754 34.72 27.91 -28.68
CA GLU A 754 35.13 29.30 -28.45
C GLU A 754 34.82 29.74 -27.02
N THR A 755 35.79 30.28 -26.29
CA THR A 755 35.53 30.94 -24.99
C THR A 755 34.96 32.34 -25.25
N LEU A 756 33.79 32.64 -24.68
CA LEU A 756 33.15 33.95 -24.80
C LEU A 756 33.47 34.86 -23.60
N TYR A 757 33.39 34.28 -22.41
CA TYR A 757 33.64 34.96 -21.13
C TYR A 757 34.56 34.09 -20.28
N THR A 758 35.47 34.72 -19.53
CA THR A 758 36.42 34.03 -18.64
C THR A 758 36.60 34.79 -17.34
N GLY A 759 37.17 34.15 -16.31
CA GLY A 759 37.50 34.77 -15.03
C GLY A 759 36.54 34.44 -13.89
N PHE A 760 35.64 33.48 -14.09
CA PHE A 760 34.76 32.97 -13.02
C PHE A 760 35.57 32.21 -11.96
N GLY A 761 35.19 32.36 -10.69
CA GLY A 761 35.81 31.61 -9.59
C GLY A 761 35.57 30.10 -9.72
N ASN A 762 36.58 29.31 -9.37
CA ASN A 762 36.56 27.85 -9.50
C ASN A 762 37.13 27.11 -8.28
N ILE A 763 37.06 27.71 -7.10
CA ILE A 763 37.65 27.17 -5.86
C ILE A 763 36.71 26.15 -5.17
N ASN A 764 35.41 26.29 -5.36
CA ASN A 764 34.39 25.41 -4.78
C ASN A 764 33.50 24.89 -5.91
N GLU A 765 33.60 23.60 -6.20
CA GLU A 765 32.90 22.89 -7.25
C GLU A 765 31.37 22.97 -7.09
N GLN A 766 30.88 23.17 -5.85
CA GLN A 766 29.46 23.30 -5.54
C GLN A 766 28.88 24.68 -5.89
N HIS A 767 29.73 25.71 -6.01
CA HIS A 767 29.30 27.11 -6.10
C HIS A 767 29.63 27.74 -7.47
N LEU A 768 29.96 26.92 -8.47
CA LEU A 768 30.37 27.36 -9.81
C LEU A 768 29.22 28.04 -10.59
N ILE A 769 29.58 28.93 -11.53
CA ILE A 769 28.68 29.64 -12.44
C ILE A 769 27.71 28.70 -13.16
N ASN A 770 26.39 28.89 -13.05
CA ASN A 770 25.40 27.98 -13.63
C ASN A 770 24.12 28.72 -14.10
N GLY A 771 23.10 27.95 -14.49
CA GLY A 771 21.73 28.45 -14.61
C GLY A 771 21.49 29.40 -15.79
N LEU A 772 22.07 29.11 -16.96
CA LEU A 772 21.82 29.86 -18.19
C LEU A 772 20.31 29.88 -18.52
N ARG A 773 19.69 31.05 -18.45
CA ARG A 773 18.25 31.24 -18.72
C ARG A 773 17.98 32.49 -19.53
N TRP A 774 17.09 32.38 -20.51
CA TRP A 774 16.58 33.53 -21.22
C TRP A 774 15.73 34.42 -20.31
N GLY A 775 16.05 35.70 -20.28
CA GLY A 775 15.17 36.75 -19.76
C GLY A 775 14.24 37.29 -20.85
N LEU A 776 13.11 37.85 -20.41
CA LEU A 776 12.12 38.51 -21.31
C LEU A 776 12.69 39.75 -22.03
N ASP A 777 13.86 40.22 -21.63
CA ASP A 777 14.59 41.35 -22.21
C ASP A 777 15.66 40.93 -23.23
N ASN A 778 15.67 39.65 -23.63
CA ASN A 778 16.65 39.03 -24.53
C ASN A 778 18.09 39.02 -23.99
N TRP A 779 18.26 39.08 -22.67
CA TRP A 779 19.53 38.77 -22.01
C TRP A 779 19.53 37.33 -21.50
N VAL A 780 20.71 36.73 -21.41
CA VAL A 780 20.90 35.43 -20.75
C VAL A 780 21.35 35.68 -19.31
N TYR A 781 20.57 35.24 -18.35
CA TYR A 781 20.87 35.32 -16.93
C TYR A 781 21.65 34.10 -16.48
N CYS A 782 22.61 34.30 -15.57
CA CYS A 782 23.43 33.24 -14.99
C CYS A 782 23.60 33.49 -13.48
N ALA A 783 23.61 32.41 -12.69
CA ALA A 783 23.88 32.48 -11.26
C ALA A 783 25.36 32.20 -10.98
N ASN A 784 26.04 33.11 -10.31
CA ASN A 784 27.44 32.94 -9.90
C ASN A 784 27.58 32.78 -8.38
N GLY A 785 26.54 33.12 -7.62
CA GLY A 785 26.56 33.01 -6.16
C GLY A 785 27.71 33.79 -5.53
N ASP A 786 28.43 33.15 -4.59
CA ASP A 786 29.55 33.71 -3.85
C ASP A 786 30.94 33.39 -4.44
N SER A 787 31.01 32.69 -5.58
CA SER A 787 32.28 32.32 -6.24
C SER A 787 33.10 33.52 -6.73
N GLY A 788 32.47 34.67 -6.91
CA GLY A 788 33.10 35.90 -7.34
C GLY A 788 33.79 35.80 -8.70
N GLY A 789 34.86 36.58 -8.90
CA GLY A 789 35.67 36.57 -10.13
C GLY A 789 35.68 37.90 -10.88
N ASP A 790 36.72 38.10 -11.69
CA ASP A 790 36.88 39.26 -12.58
C ASP A 790 36.51 38.85 -14.01
N ILE A 791 35.22 38.92 -14.33
CA ILE A 791 34.69 38.33 -15.56
C ILE A 791 35.04 39.22 -16.75
N ARG A 792 35.81 38.68 -17.69
CA ARG A 792 36.22 39.36 -18.91
C ARG A 792 35.45 38.82 -20.11
N SER A 793 34.81 39.71 -20.84
CA SER A 793 34.34 39.42 -22.21
C SER A 793 35.53 39.39 -23.16
N LEU A 794 35.72 38.28 -23.86
CA LEU A 794 36.81 38.16 -24.84
C LEU A 794 36.50 38.93 -26.14
N LYS A 795 35.22 39.18 -26.43
CA LYS A 795 34.78 39.96 -27.59
C LYS A 795 34.98 41.46 -27.41
N THR A 796 34.64 42.01 -26.25
CA THR A 796 34.71 43.47 -26.00
C THR A 796 35.91 43.89 -25.17
N GLY A 797 36.54 42.96 -24.46
CA GLY A 797 37.61 43.24 -23.49
C GLY A 797 37.13 43.86 -22.18
N LYS A 798 35.82 44.09 -22.00
CA LYS A 798 35.24 44.61 -20.76
C LYS A 798 35.40 43.58 -19.63
N THR A 799 35.85 44.05 -18.47
CA THR A 799 35.93 43.25 -17.23
C THR A 799 34.93 43.77 -16.20
N VAL A 800 34.22 42.86 -15.54
CA VAL A 800 33.27 43.15 -14.45
C VAL A 800 33.61 42.29 -13.24
N GLU A 801 33.81 42.93 -12.10
CA GLU A 801 34.05 42.25 -10.82
C GLU A 801 32.71 41.77 -10.22
N LEU A 802 32.59 40.46 -10.01
CA LEU A 802 31.46 39.84 -9.32
C LEU A 802 31.77 39.78 -7.81
N ARG A 803 31.08 40.61 -7.03
CA ARG A 803 31.21 40.68 -5.55
C ARG A 803 30.08 39.92 -4.86
N GLY A 804 29.94 38.63 -5.17
CA GLY A 804 28.79 37.84 -4.71
C GLY A 804 27.47 38.25 -5.39
N ARG A 805 27.57 38.65 -6.66
CA ARG A 805 26.41 39.02 -7.50
C ARG A 805 26.31 38.05 -8.66
N ASP A 806 25.09 37.84 -9.11
CA ASP A 806 24.78 37.21 -10.38
C ASP A 806 24.96 38.20 -11.54
N LEU A 807 24.86 37.70 -12.77
CA LEU A 807 25.10 38.49 -13.97
C LEU A 807 24.12 38.16 -15.08
N ARG A 808 24.03 39.08 -16.05
CA ARG A 808 23.37 38.83 -17.33
C ARG A 808 24.30 39.12 -18.49
N LEU A 809 24.11 38.39 -19.58
CA LEU A 809 24.96 38.39 -20.75
C LEU A 809 24.16 38.64 -22.04
N LYS A 810 24.80 39.28 -23.02
CA LYS A 810 24.41 39.19 -24.43
C LYS A 810 25.56 38.56 -25.20
N PRO A 811 25.57 37.22 -25.35
CA PRO A 811 26.68 36.48 -25.95
C PRO A 811 27.11 37.03 -27.32
N ASP A 812 26.15 37.33 -28.21
CA ASP A 812 26.43 37.84 -29.54
C ASP A 812 27.04 39.24 -29.55
N GLU A 813 26.70 40.09 -28.59
CA GLU A 813 27.24 41.45 -28.48
C GLU A 813 28.52 41.48 -27.61
N GLY A 814 28.78 40.42 -26.84
CA GLY A 814 29.85 40.34 -25.85
C GLY A 814 29.62 41.21 -24.62
N LEU A 815 28.37 41.61 -24.34
CA LEU A 815 28.02 42.45 -23.20
C LEU A 815 27.78 41.61 -21.95
N LEU A 816 28.20 42.14 -20.81
CA LEU A 816 27.95 41.61 -19.47
C LEU A 816 27.67 42.76 -18.50
N GLU A 817 26.76 42.55 -17.55
CA GLU A 817 26.32 43.51 -16.52
C GLU A 817 26.23 42.90 -15.13
#